data_AF-A0A3D9ZFP0-F1
#
_entry.id   AF-A0A3D9ZFP0-F1
#
_cell.length_a   1.000
_cell.length_b   1.000
_cell.length_c   1.000
_cell.angle_alpha   90.00
_cell.angle_beta   90.00
_cell.angle_gamma   90.00
#
_symmetry.space_group_name_H-M   'P 1'
#
loop_
_entity.id
_entity.type
_entity.pdbx_description
1 polymer ?
#
loop_
_entity_poly.entity_id
_entity_poly.type
_entity_poly.pdbx_seq_one_letter_code
_entity_poly.pdbx_strand_id
1 'polypeptide(L)'
;MSVEQDPVRIHRWRIYSGPRAERRRLWPVRMFRAPLSVIESPQSPAGPLGANTWVTSMCVSVASLADLRALLDHPAAITMVRKLTVYVENWHIPQSSWSGRLGPIPHLLRHRAVMPSSNHGRAEVSLEVRWSVPLRKLIMAVLPILTSVRPLPRPVSADITVQDVAPPWVGSAVNVAVVAGGLPTNADIRPHDLVLSADGEPLPPVLDDGEEVPSAAQIYGTVIQAGAAGAAGSVMVDVEDSACIRRYGPFGPSAQRAELVFDETTWRIKGTDGNLVTGRLDASRMPEEAIDALSDVGLVHCAKAPCVHPTQEAAVLVRLAAAGVLLHAPDLMPPVAAHLADELRPLIVGDLPHLADGDFEWEVRAVRQRRAALRQHATAFALPRLAGKTFPALVAPPPVSVLLVTRRLEHVAEAMTAIERQTYPDLEIVLCLHGVLPSPEVLDRVAHSPRPVELVTISPEERFGFGEAIGRATARARGSLITKFDDDDTYGPEHVWDLVLARLVSGATLVGKSAEFVHLHALDTTVRRDAGRSEIYARVVAGGTMLISRGDLEEIGGWRPVPRSIDRGLIERVARGGGLIYRTHPLGYVYHRRAGGHTWDPGLEYFLRESGAQWPGVPRHSEFGTLPANAHPLPADPAPAGPMPDARLVGRSAG
;
A
#
# COMPACT_ATOMS: atom_id res chain seq x y z
N MET A 1 33.14 41.44 -1.14
CA MET A 1 32.58 41.59 -2.49
C MET A 1 32.54 40.21 -3.12
N SER A 2 31.67 39.34 -2.60
CA SER A 2 30.34 39.00 -3.16
C SER A 2 30.45 38.26 -4.49
N VAL A 3 30.83 36.98 -4.38
CA VAL A 3 30.46 35.97 -5.37
C VAL A 3 29.04 35.56 -5.00
N GLU A 4 28.07 36.08 -5.74
CA GLU A 4 26.68 35.64 -5.69
C GLU A 4 26.64 34.12 -5.91
N GLN A 5 26.16 33.41 -4.87
CA GLN A 5 25.72 32.03 -4.97
C GLN A 5 24.38 32.04 -5.71
N ASP A 6 24.39 31.66 -6.97
CA ASP A 6 23.18 31.37 -7.75
C ASP A 6 22.63 29.99 -7.32
N PRO A 7 21.42 29.90 -6.72
CA PRO A 7 20.88 28.65 -6.18
C PRO A 7 20.15 27.80 -7.22
N VAL A 8 20.23 28.12 -8.52
CA VAL A 8 19.48 27.41 -9.56
C VAL A 8 20.39 26.49 -10.37
N ARG A 9 20.42 25.18 -10.06
CA ARG A 9 20.64 24.08 -11.03
C ARG A 9 20.46 22.68 -10.43
N ILE A 10 19.32 22.44 -9.77
CA ILE A 10 18.87 21.07 -9.48
C ILE A 10 18.18 20.54 -10.74
N HIS A 11 18.95 20.02 -11.70
CA HIS A 11 18.38 19.28 -12.82
C HIS A 11 17.94 17.90 -12.30
N ARG A 12 16.63 17.62 -12.28
CA ARG A 12 16.08 16.40 -11.67
C ARG A 12 16.21 15.15 -12.55
N TRP A 13 16.41 15.33 -13.87
CA TRP A 13 16.76 14.25 -14.80
C TRP A 13 17.43 14.77 -16.06
N ARG A 14 18.17 13.89 -16.75
CA ARG A 14 18.73 14.14 -18.09
C ARG A 14 18.46 12.97 -19.01
N ILE A 15 17.80 13.24 -20.14
CA ILE A 15 17.72 12.28 -21.26
C ILE A 15 18.82 12.57 -22.26
N TYR A 16 19.50 11.51 -22.72
CA TYR A 16 20.38 11.56 -23.87
C TYR A 16 19.92 10.54 -24.91
N SER A 17 19.73 10.97 -26.16
CA SER A 17 19.33 10.13 -27.29
C SER A 17 20.24 10.32 -28.51
N GLY A 18 20.79 9.24 -29.09
CA GLY A 18 21.67 9.31 -30.26
C GLY A 18 22.20 7.95 -30.79
N PRO A 19 22.89 7.93 -31.94
CA PRO A 19 23.41 6.71 -32.59
C PRO A 19 24.64 6.09 -31.89
N ARG A 20 24.88 4.79 -32.14
CA ARG A 20 25.85 3.92 -31.43
C ARG A 20 27.33 4.34 -31.55
N ALA A 21 27.69 5.15 -32.54
CA ALA A 21 29.09 5.46 -32.88
C ALA A 21 29.79 6.41 -31.89
N GLU A 22 29.04 7.15 -31.08
CA GLU A 22 29.59 8.16 -30.14
C GLU A 22 29.95 7.58 -28.75
N ARG A 23 29.81 6.26 -28.56
CA ARG A 23 29.75 5.61 -27.25
C ARG A 23 31.07 5.33 -26.52
N ARG A 24 32.24 5.52 -27.14
CA ARG A 24 33.45 4.84 -26.64
C ARG A 24 34.54 5.64 -25.95
N ARG A 25 34.51 6.97 -25.91
CA ARG A 25 35.54 7.71 -25.15
C ARG A 25 34.99 9.01 -24.57
N LEU A 26 35.23 9.16 -23.27
CA LEU A 26 35.15 10.38 -22.47
C LEU A 26 33.73 10.82 -22.10
N TRP A 27 33.36 10.65 -20.83
CA TRP A 27 32.52 11.61 -20.10
C TRP A 27 32.67 11.42 -18.58
N PRO A 28 32.89 12.50 -17.79
CA PRO A 28 32.26 13.82 -17.93
C PRO A 28 33.27 15.01 -17.89
N VAL A 29 33.74 15.54 -19.03
CA VAL A 29 34.43 16.87 -19.05
C VAL A 29 34.23 17.68 -20.34
N ARG A 30 33.82 17.13 -21.48
CA ARG A 30 33.60 17.94 -22.71
C ARG A 30 32.40 17.45 -23.51
N MET A 31 31.37 18.26 -23.66
CA MET A 31 30.26 18.00 -24.59
C MET A 31 29.65 19.32 -25.03
N PHE A 32 29.91 19.67 -26.28
CA PHE A 32 29.27 20.76 -27.00
C PHE A 32 29.08 20.41 -28.50
N ARG A 33 29.17 19.14 -28.93
CA ARG A 33 29.28 18.81 -30.37
C ARG A 33 28.56 17.56 -30.90
N ALA A 34 27.57 17.01 -30.22
CA ALA A 34 26.67 15.99 -30.78
C ALA A 34 25.20 16.46 -30.70
N PRO A 35 24.31 16.12 -31.66
CA PRO A 35 22.91 16.51 -31.62
C PRO A 35 22.14 15.60 -30.66
N LEU A 36 22.50 15.65 -29.38
CA LEU A 36 21.77 15.00 -28.31
C LEU A 36 20.58 15.90 -27.96
N SER A 37 19.37 15.36 -28.01
CA SER A 37 18.22 16.03 -27.39
C SER A 37 18.36 15.85 -25.88
N VAL A 38 18.52 16.95 -25.16
CA VAL A 38 18.59 16.97 -23.70
C VAL A 38 17.27 17.50 -23.17
N ILE A 39 16.59 16.71 -22.34
CA ILE A 39 15.51 17.18 -21.48
C ILE A 39 16.07 17.28 -20.07
N GLU A 40 15.98 18.47 -19.45
CA GLU A 40 16.65 18.79 -18.19
C GLU A 40 15.71 18.80 -16.97
N SER A 41 14.38 18.74 -17.15
CA SER A 41 13.42 18.90 -16.05
C SER A 41 12.03 18.29 -16.33
N PRO A 42 11.27 17.85 -15.28
CA PRO A 42 9.94 17.22 -15.42
C PRO A 42 8.90 18.12 -16.06
N GLN A 43 9.13 19.43 -15.99
CA GLN A 43 8.25 20.48 -16.50
C GLN A 43 8.77 21.09 -17.80
N SER A 44 9.92 20.62 -18.30
CA SER A 44 10.41 21.09 -19.60
C SER A 44 9.44 20.62 -20.68
N PRO A 45 9.04 21.49 -21.63
CA PRO A 45 8.31 21.03 -22.80
C PRO A 45 9.13 19.93 -23.48
N ALA A 46 8.45 18.88 -23.91
CA ALA A 46 9.13 17.79 -24.59
C ALA A 46 9.91 18.35 -25.79
N GLY A 47 11.19 17.99 -25.91
CA GLY A 47 11.95 18.20 -27.14
C GLY A 47 11.36 17.37 -28.29
N PRO A 48 12.13 16.91 -29.29
CA PRO A 48 11.61 16.03 -30.35
C PRO A 48 11.19 14.61 -29.88
N LEU A 49 10.97 14.41 -28.58
CA LEU A 49 10.57 13.14 -27.96
C LEU A 49 9.06 13.15 -27.68
N GLY A 50 8.39 12.04 -28.00
CA GLY A 50 6.95 11.93 -27.87
C GLY A 50 6.37 10.90 -28.83
N ALA A 51 5.12 11.12 -29.22
CA ALA A 51 4.45 10.32 -30.23
C ALA A 51 5.26 10.32 -31.54
N ASN A 52 5.31 9.18 -32.23
CA ASN A 52 6.00 9.04 -33.52
C ASN A 52 7.52 9.32 -33.50
N THR A 53 8.16 9.25 -32.33
CA THR A 53 9.63 9.34 -32.22
C THR A 53 10.23 7.97 -31.95
N TRP A 54 11.19 7.55 -32.78
CA TRP A 54 11.96 6.32 -32.60
C TRP A 54 13.40 6.61 -32.17
N VAL A 55 13.79 6.03 -31.04
CA VAL A 55 15.12 6.16 -30.47
C VAL A 55 15.75 4.78 -30.36
N THR A 56 16.84 4.57 -31.09
CA THR A 56 17.60 3.30 -31.01
C THR A 56 18.18 3.10 -29.61
N SER A 57 18.55 4.19 -28.93
CA SER A 57 19.18 4.12 -27.62
C SER A 57 18.95 5.38 -26.80
N MET A 58 18.49 5.17 -25.58
CA MET A 58 18.16 6.22 -24.64
C MET A 58 18.89 5.98 -23.31
N CYS A 59 19.44 7.05 -22.76
CA CYS A 59 19.95 7.09 -21.40
C CYS A 59 19.06 8.01 -20.58
N VAL A 60 18.64 7.55 -19.40
CA VAL A 60 17.87 8.29 -18.41
C VAL A 60 18.69 8.33 -17.14
N SER A 61 19.09 9.50 -16.68
CA SER A 61 19.70 9.70 -15.36
C SER A 61 18.76 10.54 -14.53
N VAL A 62 18.41 10.06 -13.34
CA VAL A 62 17.45 10.69 -12.41
C VAL A 62 18.08 10.77 -11.01
N ALA A 63 17.70 11.77 -10.22
CA ALA A 63 18.19 11.89 -8.84
C ALA A 63 17.63 10.79 -7.93
N SER A 64 16.33 10.50 -8.03
CA SER A 64 15.62 9.57 -7.15
C SER A 64 14.68 8.60 -7.90
N LEU A 65 14.11 7.63 -7.18
CA LEU A 65 13.07 6.76 -7.74
C LEU A 65 11.76 7.51 -8.03
N ALA A 66 11.42 8.53 -7.24
CA ALA A 66 10.27 9.38 -7.50
C ALA A 66 10.42 10.09 -8.86
N ASP A 67 11.62 10.57 -9.18
CA ASP A 67 11.91 11.19 -10.49
C ASP A 67 11.82 10.18 -11.65
N LEU A 68 12.25 8.92 -11.45
CA LEU A 68 12.06 7.86 -12.45
C LEU A 68 10.58 7.60 -12.71
N ARG A 69 9.76 7.55 -11.66
CA ARG A 69 8.31 7.39 -11.78
C ARG A 69 7.65 8.59 -12.45
N ALA A 70 8.15 9.81 -12.22
CA ALA A 70 7.63 11.03 -12.86
C ALA A 70 7.71 10.97 -14.39
N LEU A 71 8.64 10.16 -14.93
CA LEU A 71 8.74 9.94 -16.37
C LEU A 71 7.61 9.11 -16.97
N LEU A 72 6.84 8.37 -16.16
CA LEU A 72 5.70 7.59 -16.65
C LEU A 72 4.57 8.51 -17.16
N ASP A 73 4.49 9.72 -16.60
CA ASP A 73 3.44 10.70 -16.88
C ASP A 73 3.93 11.81 -17.82
N HIS A 74 5.20 11.79 -18.21
CA HIS A 74 5.79 12.78 -19.10
C HIS A 74 5.49 12.42 -20.57
N PRO A 75 5.26 13.39 -21.48
CA PRO A 75 5.02 13.11 -22.91
C PRO A 75 6.12 12.25 -23.59
N ALA A 76 7.35 12.27 -23.06
CA ALA A 76 8.43 11.40 -23.55
C ALA A 76 8.18 9.89 -23.31
N ALA A 77 7.27 9.52 -22.41
CA ALA A 77 6.95 8.14 -22.04
C ALA A 77 6.45 7.30 -23.22
N ILE A 78 5.86 7.93 -24.23
CA ILE A 78 5.37 7.27 -25.45
C ILE A 78 6.41 7.19 -26.57
N THR A 79 7.65 7.68 -26.34
CA THR A 79 8.76 7.53 -27.28
C THR A 79 9.10 6.05 -27.48
N MET A 80 9.29 5.62 -28.72
CA MET A 80 9.62 4.23 -29.05
C MET A 80 11.12 3.97 -28.88
N VAL A 81 11.48 3.18 -27.88
CA VAL A 81 12.88 2.94 -27.47
C VAL A 81 13.26 1.47 -27.63
N ARG A 82 14.44 1.21 -28.23
CA ARG A 82 14.99 -0.15 -28.38
C ARG A 82 15.99 -0.53 -27.28
N LYS A 83 16.80 0.42 -26.83
CA LYS A 83 17.80 0.21 -25.77
C LYS A 83 17.65 1.31 -24.73
N LEU A 84 17.50 0.94 -23.47
CA LEU A 84 17.39 1.87 -22.35
C LEU A 84 18.49 1.60 -21.34
N THR A 85 19.14 2.66 -20.87
CA THR A 85 19.96 2.66 -19.66
C THR A 85 19.37 3.66 -18.67
N VAL A 86 19.07 3.21 -17.47
CA VAL A 86 18.57 4.02 -16.35
C VAL A 86 19.64 4.11 -15.28
N TYR A 87 19.90 5.34 -14.81
CA TYR A 87 20.72 5.63 -13.65
C TYR A 87 19.86 6.30 -12.59
N VAL A 88 19.84 5.76 -11.38
CA VAL A 88 19.25 6.40 -10.21
C VAL A 88 20.39 6.76 -9.26
N GLU A 89 20.67 8.05 -9.10
CA GLU A 89 21.86 8.52 -8.38
C GLU A 89 21.76 8.27 -6.87
N ASN A 90 20.60 8.53 -6.26
CA ASN A 90 20.34 8.36 -4.83
C ASN A 90 19.40 7.17 -4.58
N TRP A 91 19.79 5.98 -5.02
CA TRP A 91 19.01 4.77 -4.78
C TRP A 91 19.29 4.19 -3.38
N HIS A 92 18.24 3.73 -2.71
CA HIS A 92 18.31 3.07 -1.40
C HIS A 92 17.65 1.69 -1.47
N ILE A 93 18.31 0.68 -0.91
CA ILE A 93 17.71 -0.64 -0.81
C ILE A 93 16.56 -0.63 0.22
N PRO A 94 15.37 -1.17 -0.10
CA PRO A 94 14.26 -1.21 0.85
C PRO A 94 14.58 -1.96 2.16
N GLN A 95 15.26 -3.11 2.03
CA GLN A 95 15.77 -3.91 3.14
C GLN A 95 16.97 -4.73 2.66
N SER A 96 17.94 -5.02 3.53
CA SER A 96 19.18 -5.72 3.16
C SER A 96 18.98 -7.12 2.55
N SER A 97 17.85 -7.78 2.83
CA SER A 97 17.52 -9.11 2.28
C SER A 97 16.77 -9.03 0.94
N TRP A 98 16.38 -7.84 0.49
CA TRP A 98 15.53 -7.67 -0.68
C TRP A 98 16.31 -7.85 -1.98
N SER A 99 15.65 -8.43 -2.98
CA SER A 99 16.15 -8.50 -4.35
C SER A 99 15.01 -8.30 -5.34
N GLY A 100 15.14 -7.26 -6.16
CA GLY A 100 14.21 -6.96 -7.25
C GLY A 100 14.43 -7.87 -8.47
N ARG A 101 13.39 -7.98 -9.31
CA ARG A 101 13.46 -8.72 -10.59
C ARG A 101 12.93 -7.85 -11.71
N LEU A 102 13.41 -8.09 -12.94
CA LEU A 102 12.87 -7.40 -14.11
C LEU A 102 11.40 -7.75 -14.29
N GLY A 103 10.56 -6.73 -14.47
CA GLY A 103 9.16 -6.92 -14.81
C GLY A 103 8.98 -7.51 -16.22
N PRO A 104 7.75 -7.91 -16.58
CA PRO A 104 7.46 -8.48 -17.88
C PRO A 104 7.77 -7.49 -19.00
N ILE A 105 8.62 -7.90 -19.95
CA ILE A 105 8.93 -7.13 -21.13
C ILE A 105 9.09 -8.05 -22.35
N PRO A 106 8.31 -7.83 -23.43
CA PRO A 106 8.32 -8.73 -24.57
C PRO A 106 9.62 -8.57 -25.38
N HIS A 107 10.13 -9.70 -25.90
CA HIS A 107 11.30 -9.76 -26.78
C HIS A 107 12.58 -9.14 -26.20
N LEU A 108 12.79 -9.33 -24.89
CA LEU A 108 14.04 -8.99 -24.23
C LEU A 108 15.20 -9.76 -24.87
N LEU A 109 16.22 -9.04 -25.33
CA LEU A 109 17.47 -9.62 -25.84
C LEU A 109 18.55 -9.66 -24.77
N ARG A 110 18.62 -8.62 -23.94
CA ARG A 110 19.63 -8.51 -22.87
C ARG A 110 19.13 -7.55 -21.79
N HIS A 111 19.46 -7.85 -20.54
CA HIS A 111 19.42 -6.87 -19.45
C HIS A 111 20.66 -7.00 -18.58
N ARG A 112 20.96 -5.94 -17.82
CA ARG A 112 21.99 -5.92 -16.78
C ARG A 112 21.57 -4.92 -15.71
N ALA A 113 21.64 -5.35 -14.46
CA ALA A 113 21.44 -4.50 -13.30
C ALA A 113 22.75 -4.44 -12.49
N VAL A 114 23.14 -3.25 -12.05
CA VAL A 114 24.27 -3.02 -11.14
C VAL A 114 23.76 -2.18 -9.99
N MET A 115 23.84 -2.75 -8.79
CA MET A 115 23.49 -2.06 -7.55
C MET A 115 24.76 -1.56 -6.87
N PRO A 116 24.66 -0.48 -6.06
CA PRO A 116 25.78 -0.05 -5.22
C PRO A 116 26.20 -1.17 -4.25
N SER A 117 27.47 -1.16 -3.83
CA SER A 117 27.99 -2.09 -2.84
C SER A 117 27.47 -1.82 -1.43
N SER A 118 27.04 -0.58 -1.16
CA SER A 118 26.37 -0.14 0.05
C SER A 118 24.84 -0.17 -0.10
N ASN A 119 24.12 -0.06 1.04
CA ASN A 119 22.65 0.03 1.06
C ASN A 119 22.08 1.30 0.40
N HIS A 120 22.94 2.23 0.00
CA HIS A 120 22.62 3.46 -0.70
C HIS A 120 23.67 3.74 -1.79
N GLY A 121 23.29 4.45 -2.84
CA GLY A 121 24.20 4.92 -3.89
C GLY A 121 23.60 4.82 -5.29
N ARG A 122 24.45 4.88 -6.30
CA ARG A 122 24.00 4.87 -7.70
C ARG A 122 23.64 3.47 -8.18
N ALA A 123 22.40 3.29 -8.62
CA ALA A 123 21.95 2.08 -9.31
C ALA A 123 21.95 2.28 -10.84
N GLU A 124 22.34 1.26 -11.59
CA GLU A 124 22.29 1.22 -13.06
C GLU A 124 21.47 0.02 -13.52
N VAL A 125 20.48 0.25 -14.38
CA VAL A 125 19.74 -0.82 -15.06
C VAL A 125 19.76 -0.56 -16.56
N SER A 126 20.21 -1.53 -17.34
CA SER A 126 20.19 -1.48 -18.80
C SER A 126 19.43 -2.65 -19.39
N LEU A 127 18.71 -2.39 -20.47
CA LEU A 127 17.94 -3.38 -21.20
C LEU A 127 17.92 -3.10 -22.71
N GLU A 128 17.84 -4.17 -23.48
CA GLU A 128 17.74 -4.15 -24.94
C GLU A 128 16.63 -5.10 -25.37
N VAL A 129 15.70 -4.61 -26.18
CA VAL A 129 14.59 -5.37 -26.76
C VAL A 129 14.77 -5.52 -28.27
N ARG A 130 14.13 -6.53 -28.85
CA ARG A 130 14.22 -6.83 -30.29
C ARG A 130 13.61 -5.71 -31.13
N TRP A 131 12.43 -5.25 -30.74
CA TRP A 131 11.67 -4.19 -31.41
C TRP A 131 11.50 -3.03 -30.45
N SER A 132 11.54 -1.80 -30.97
CA SER A 132 11.28 -0.63 -30.14
C SER A 132 9.90 -0.74 -29.50
N VAL A 133 9.81 -0.38 -28.22
CA VAL A 133 8.56 -0.31 -27.45
C VAL A 133 8.50 1.02 -26.71
N PRO A 134 7.32 1.47 -26.24
CA PRO A 134 7.22 2.74 -25.52
C PRO A 134 8.14 2.79 -24.29
N LEU A 135 8.79 3.94 -24.07
CA LEU A 135 9.66 4.18 -22.92
C LEU A 135 8.96 3.83 -21.60
N ARG A 136 7.66 4.17 -21.47
CA ARG A 136 6.82 3.83 -20.31
C ARG A 136 6.91 2.34 -19.97
N LYS A 137 6.77 1.47 -20.98
CA LYS A 137 6.81 0.01 -20.83
C LYS A 137 8.18 -0.47 -20.37
N LEU A 138 9.26 0.17 -20.84
CA LEU A 138 10.62 -0.14 -20.39
C LEU A 138 10.85 0.30 -18.94
N ILE A 139 10.39 1.49 -18.55
CA ILE A 139 10.50 1.99 -17.17
C ILE A 139 9.70 1.09 -16.23
N MET A 140 8.45 0.73 -16.58
CA MET A 140 7.64 -0.21 -15.81
C MET A 140 8.31 -1.58 -15.62
N ALA A 141 9.07 -2.07 -16.61
CA ALA A 141 9.85 -3.30 -16.46
C ALA A 141 11.07 -3.12 -15.54
N VAL A 142 11.68 -1.93 -15.51
CA VAL A 142 12.84 -1.60 -14.66
C VAL A 142 12.43 -1.37 -13.20
N LEU A 143 11.29 -0.73 -12.93
CA LEU A 143 10.90 -0.33 -11.58
C LEU A 143 10.96 -1.48 -10.54
N PRO A 144 10.48 -2.70 -10.81
CA PRO A 144 10.54 -3.80 -9.83
C PRO A 144 11.96 -4.31 -9.51
N ILE A 145 13.00 -3.89 -10.27
CA ILE A 145 14.41 -4.11 -9.92
C ILE A 145 14.87 -3.14 -8.83
N LEU A 146 14.27 -1.96 -8.75
CA LEU A 146 14.74 -0.84 -7.93
C LEU A 146 13.82 -0.55 -6.74
N THR A 147 12.58 -1.01 -6.74
CA THR A 147 11.61 -0.71 -5.68
C THR A 147 10.62 -1.86 -5.50
N SER A 148 9.95 -1.88 -4.36
CA SER A 148 8.93 -2.85 -3.96
C SER A 148 7.59 -2.66 -4.68
N VAL A 149 7.61 -2.62 -6.02
CA VAL A 149 6.35 -2.55 -6.79
C VAL A 149 5.76 -3.95 -6.89
N ARG A 150 4.62 -4.15 -6.22
CA ARG A 150 3.90 -5.42 -6.26
C ARG A 150 2.39 -5.16 -6.23
N PRO A 151 1.73 -5.17 -7.41
CA PRO A 151 0.29 -4.99 -7.48
C PRO A 151 -0.46 -6.00 -6.62
N LEU A 152 -1.68 -5.62 -6.22
CA LEU A 152 -2.60 -6.56 -5.59
C LEU A 152 -2.98 -7.66 -6.60
N PRO A 153 -2.96 -8.95 -6.20
CA PRO A 153 -3.22 -10.06 -7.11
C PRO A 153 -4.72 -10.16 -7.37
N ARG A 154 -5.23 -9.46 -8.37
CA ARG A 154 -6.65 -9.53 -8.73
C ARG A 154 -6.90 -10.66 -9.72
N PRO A 155 -8.03 -11.38 -9.62
CA PRO A 155 -8.40 -12.37 -10.61
C PRO A 155 -8.75 -11.73 -11.95
N VAL A 156 -9.28 -10.50 -11.93
CA VAL A 156 -9.64 -9.73 -13.12
C VAL A 156 -9.25 -8.26 -12.92
N SER A 157 -8.94 -7.57 -14.01
CA SER A 157 -8.58 -6.16 -14.05
C SER A 157 -9.03 -5.54 -15.36
N ALA A 158 -9.42 -4.26 -15.34
CA ALA A 158 -9.73 -3.52 -16.55
C ALA A 158 -8.48 -3.33 -17.42
N ASP A 159 -8.63 -3.48 -18.73
CA ASP A 159 -7.68 -2.93 -19.69
C ASP A 159 -7.96 -1.44 -19.88
N ILE A 160 -7.09 -0.62 -19.29
CA ILE A 160 -7.24 0.84 -19.25
C ILE A 160 -6.39 1.44 -20.36
N THR A 161 -6.98 2.35 -21.13
CA THR A 161 -6.30 3.09 -22.17
C THR A 161 -6.35 4.57 -21.87
N VAL A 162 -5.18 5.19 -21.79
CA VAL A 162 -5.06 6.64 -21.64
C VAL A 162 -4.63 7.24 -22.96
N GLN A 163 -5.32 8.27 -23.40
CA GLN A 163 -4.96 9.01 -24.60
C GLN A 163 -3.95 10.12 -24.28
N ASP A 164 -2.88 10.15 -25.08
CA ASP A 164 -1.77 11.11 -25.08
C ASP A 164 -0.88 11.06 -23.83
N VAL A 165 -1.29 11.69 -22.74
CA VAL A 165 -0.48 11.86 -21.53
C VAL A 165 -1.18 11.24 -20.35
N ALA A 166 -0.49 10.34 -19.65
CA ALA A 166 -1.05 9.70 -18.46
C ALA A 166 -1.30 10.73 -17.35
N PRO A 167 -2.53 10.81 -16.80
CA PRO A 167 -2.74 11.53 -15.56
C PRO A 167 -1.83 10.96 -14.48
N PRO A 168 -1.18 11.81 -13.68
CA PRO A 168 -0.11 11.35 -12.79
C PRO A 168 -0.57 10.52 -11.59
N TRP A 169 -1.88 10.42 -11.35
CA TRP A 169 -2.45 9.51 -10.37
C TRP A 169 -2.64 8.08 -10.91
N VAL A 170 -2.46 7.83 -12.22
CA VAL A 170 -2.52 6.49 -12.83
C VAL A 170 -1.31 5.64 -12.41
N GLY A 171 -0.14 6.26 -12.30
CA GLY A 171 1.05 5.64 -11.75
C GLY A 171 1.57 4.44 -12.54
N SER A 172 2.06 3.43 -11.80
CA SER A 172 2.70 2.21 -12.29
C SER A 172 1.73 1.06 -12.62
N ALA A 173 0.41 1.32 -12.67
CA ALA A 173 -0.60 0.28 -12.86
C ALA A 173 -0.34 -0.57 -14.13
N VAL A 174 -0.32 -1.90 -13.94
CA VAL A 174 0.22 -2.86 -14.93
C VAL A 174 -0.65 -3.00 -16.19
N ASN A 175 -1.97 -2.80 -16.06
CA ASN A 175 -2.94 -2.95 -17.16
C ASN A 175 -3.40 -1.59 -17.70
N VAL A 176 -2.43 -0.67 -17.80
CA VAL A 176 -2.65 0.65 -18.41
C VAL A 176 -1.78 0.78 -19.65
N ALA A 177 -2.43 0.91 -20.80
CA ALA A 177 -1.83 1.38 -22.03
C ALA A 177 -1.92 2.91 -22.11
N VAL A 178 -0.85 3.56 -22.57
CA VAL A 178 -0.86 4.98 -22.92
C VAL A 178 -0.57 5.05 -24.41
N VAL A 179 -1.50 5.61 -25.17
CA VAL A 179 -1.49 5.62 -26.63
C VAL A 179 -1.63 7.05 -27.14
N ALA A 180 -0.95 7.36 -28.24
CA ALA A 180 -1.11 8.64 -28.91
C ALA A 180 -2.03 8.47 -30.12
N GLY A 181 -2.94 9.42 -30.32
CA GLY A 181 -3.84 9.44 -31.48
C GLY A 181 -5.11 8.58 -31.33
N GLY A 182 -5.77 8.34 -32.47
CA GLY A 182 -7.01 7.55 -32.54
C GLY A 182 -6.82 6.11 -32.09
N LEU A 183 -7.83 5.56 -31.44
CA LEU A 183 -7.78 4.18 -30.94
C LEU A 183 -8.09 3.19 -32.09
N PRO A 184 -7.46 2.00 -32.10
CA PRO A 184 -7.71 0.99 -33.13
C PRO A 184 -9.15 0.44 -33.05
N THR A 185 -9.74 0.15 -34.21
CA THR A 185 -11.13 -0.30 -34.38
C THR A 185 -11.26 -1.75 -34.74
N ASN A 186 -10.57 -2.64 -34.03
CA ASN A 186 -10.91 -4.04 -34.23
C ASN A 186 -12.29 -4.32 -33.60
N ALA A 187 -13.33 -4.39 -34.42
CA ALA A 187 -14.70 -4.65 -33.96
C ALA A 187 -14.86 -6.06 -33.35
N ASP A 188 -13.96 -6.99 -33.68
CA ASP A 188 -13.97 -8.36 -33.15
C ASP A 188 -13.20 -8.50 -31.82
N ILE A 189 -12.37 -7.52 -31.46
CA ILE A 189 -11.56 -7.53 -30.23
C ILE A 189 -11.72 -6.18 -29.53
N ARG A 190 -12.51 -6.13 -28.46
CA ARG A 190 -12.64 -4.94 -27.60
C ARG A 190 -11.34 -4.76 -26.78
N PRO A 191 -10.43 -3.83 -27.12
CA PRO A 191 -9.14 -3.74 -26.45
C PRO A 191 -9.14 -2.78 -25.25
N HIS A 192 -10.27 -2.12 -24.99
CA HIS A 192 -10.36 -0.93 -24.14
C HIS A 192 -11.60 -0.98 -23.24
N ASP A 193 -11.45 -1.51 -22.02
CA ASP A 193 -12.53 -1.53 -21.02
C ASP A 193 -12.83 -0.13 -20.48
N LEU A 194 -11.78 0.66 -20.25
CA LEU A 194 -11.86 2.02 -19.76
C LEU A 194 -10.92 2.93 -20.57
N VAL A 195 -11.47 3.99 -21.14
CA VAL A 195 -10.71 5.04 -21.82
C VAL A 195 -10.68 6.29 -20.95
N LEU A 196 -9.49 6.78 -20.64
CA LEU A 196 -9.26 8.05 -19.97
C LEU A 196 -8.84 9.09 -21.01
N SER A 197 -9.65 10.12 -21.21
CA SER A 197 -9.32 11.26 -22.08
C SER A 197 -9.44 12.58 -21.32
N ALA A 198 -8.73 13.62 -21.77
CA ALA A 198 -8.70 14.91 -21.10
C ALA A 198 -10.08 15.63 -21.12
N ASP A 199 -10.81 15.48 -22.23
CA ASP A 199 -12.06 16.20 -22.49
C ASP A 199 -13.31 15.30 -22.37
N GLY A 200 -13.14 14.00 -22.08
CA GLY A 200 -14.24 13.03 -22.01
C GLY A 200 -14.72 12.53 -23.37
N GLU A 201 -14.25 13.13 -24.46
CA GLU A 201 -14.43 12.67 -25.83
C GLU A 201 -13.17 11.92 -26.27
N PRO A 202 -13.25 10.65 -26.70
CA PRO A 202 -12.08 9.94 -27.19
C PRO A 202 -11.74 10.40 -28.61
N LEU A 203 -10.46 10.46 -28.97
CA LEU A 203 -10.09 10.72 -30.37
C LEU A 203 -10.75 9.68 -31.28
N PRO A 204 -11.31 10.11 -32.43
CA PRO A 204 -12.04 9.23 -33.32
C PRO A 204 -11.15 8.08 -33.79
N PRO A 205 -11.74 6.92 -34.05
CA PRO A 205 -10.99 5.77 -34.52
C PRO A 205 -10.17 6.03 -35.78
N VAL A 206 -9.03 5.36 -35.90
CA VAL A 206 -8.29 5.30 -37.17
C VAL A 206 -8.93 4.20 -38.03
N LEU A 207 -9.64 4.59 -39.07
CA LEU A 207 -10.28 3.67 -40.02
C LEU A 207 -9.34 3.37 -41.20
N ASP A 208 -9.42 2.15 -41.73
CA ASP A 208 -8.90 1.85 -43.06
C ASP A 208 -9.81 2.51 -44.13
N ASP A 209 -9.23 2.84 -45.29
CA ASP A 209 -9.92 3.60 -46.34
C ASP A 209 -11.25 2.92 -46.76
N GLY A 210 -12.38 3.59 -46.48
CA GLY A 210 -13.71 3.22 -46.96
C GLY A 210 -14.65 2.55 -45.94
N GLU A 211 -14.25 2.36 -44.68
CA GLU A 211 -15.13 1.79 -43.64
C GLU A 211 -16.03 2.85 -42.96
N GLU A 212 -17.28 2.47 -42.64
CA GLU A 212 -18.19 3.31 -41.85
C GLU A 212 -17.69 3.42 -40.40
N VAL A 213 -17.76 4.63 -39.83
CA VAL A 213 -17.41 4.91 -38.42
C VAL A 213 -18.39 4.15 -37.51
N PRO A 214 -17.96 3.09 -36.77
CA PRO A 214 -18.82 2.51 -35.75
C PRO A 214 -19.03 3.54 -34.64
N SER A 215 -20.22 3.55 -34.01
CA SER A 215 -20.45 4.49 -32.91
C SER A 215 -19.46 4.23 -31.76
N ALA A 216 -18.95 5.28 -31.10
CA ALA A 216 -17.92 5.15 -30.05
C ALA A 216 -18.29 4.19 -28.90
N ALA A 217 -19.59 4.02 -28.63
CA ALA A 217 -20.12 3.09 -27.63
C ALA A 217 -19.97 1.60 -28.01
N GLN A 218 -19.78 1.29 -29.30
CA GLN A 218 -19.58 -0.08 -29.80
C GLN A 218 -18.11 -0.52 -29.73
N ILE A 219 -17.16 0.43 -29.63
CA ILE A 219 -15.71 0.15 -29.70
C ILE A 219 -15.04 0.22 -28.31
N TYR A 220 -15.52 1.10 -27.42
CA TYR A 220 -14.94 1.32 -26.09
C TYR A 220 -15.92 0.90 -24.98
N GLY A 221 -15.40 0.39 -23.85
CA GLY A 221 -16.21 0.02 -22.68
C GLY A 221 -16.87 1.23 -22.02
N THR A 222 -16.06 2.13 -21.50
CA THR A 222 -16.50 3.37 -20.85
C THR A 222 -15.46 4.45 -21.09
N VAL A 223 -15.88 5.66 -21.45
CA VAL A 223 -14.99 6.82 -21.59
C VAL A 223 -15.19 7.75 -20.41
N ILE A 224 -14.10 8.20 -19.81
CA ILE A 224 -14.14 9.07 -18.63
C ILE A 224 -13.19 10.24 -18.81
N GLN A 225 -13.72 11.42 -18.52
CA GLN A 225 -12.91 12.62 -18.41
C GLN A 225 -11.96 12.50 -17.21
N ALA A 226 -10.67 12.57 -17.51
CA ALA A 226 -9.58 12.47 -16.56
C ALA A 226 -8.80 13.79 -16.50
N GLY A 227 -8.83 14.43 -15.33
CA GLY A 227 -8.05 15.63 -15.05
C GLY A 227 -6.78 15.32 -14.25
N ALA A 228 -5.97 16.36 -13.99
CA ALA A 228 -4.70 16.22 -13.28
C ALA A 228 -4.82 15.68 -11.83
N ALA A 229 -5.97 15.89 -11.18
CA ALA A 229 -6.20 15.52 -9.78
C ALA A 229 -7.19 14.34 -9.60
N GLY A 230 -7.79 13.84 -10.67
CA GLY A 230 -8.73 12.73 -10.59
C GLY A 230 -9.62 12.57 -11.82
N ALA A 231 -10.69 11.80 -11.67
CA ALA A 231 -11.62 11.46 -12.75
C ALA A 231 -13.05 11.35 -12.21
N ALA A 232 -14.04 11.64 -13.08
CA ALA A 232 -15.46 11.56 -12.74
C ALA A 232 -15.85 12.29 -11.43
N GLY A 233 -15.27 13.47 -11.19
CA GLY A 233 -15.54 14.29 -10.00
C GLY A 233 -14.95 13.77 -8.70
N SER A 234 -14.17 12.68 -8.72
CA SER A 234 -13.46 12.14 -7.54
C SER A 234 -11.96 12.37 -7.65
N VAL A 235 -11.33 12.71 -6.54
CA VAL A 235 -9.87 12.74 -6.43
C VAL A 235 -9.31 11.32 -6.53
N MET A 236 -8.22 11.16 -7.26
CA MET A 236 -7.48 9.90 -7.41
C MET A 236 -6.06 10.06 -6.87
N VAL A 237 -5.56 9.02 -6.22
CA VAL A 237 -4.25 9.04 -5.57
C VAL A 237 -3.44 7.81 -5.93
N ASP A 238 -2.25 8.02 -6.48
CA ASP A 238 -1.24 6.95 -6.58
C ASP A 238 -0.63 6.72 -5.19
N VAL A 239 -0.80 5.50 -4.68
CA VAL A 239 -0.29 5.10 -3.37
C VAL A 239 1.24 5.06 -3.35
N GLU A 240 1.91 4.83 -4.47
CA GLU A 240 3.37 4.75 -4.49
C GLU A 240 4.03 6.11 -4.19
N ASP A 241 3.33 7.21 -4.47
CA ASP A 241 3.82 8.58 -4.25
C ASP A 241 3.11 9.29 -3.09
N SER A 242 2.02 8.73 -2.57
CA SER A 242 1.16 9.40 -1.58
C SER A 242 0.99 8.63 -0.28
N ALA A 243 1.24 7.31 -0.29
CA ALA A 243 1.17 6.48 0.90
C ALA A 243 2.58 6.24 1.44
N CYS A 244 2.89 6.93 2.52
CA CYS A 244 4.22 6.94 3.10
C CYS A 244 4.47 5.65 3.88
N ILE A 245 5.58 4.99 3.57
CA ILE A 245 6.15 3.92 4.39
C ILE A 245 7.02 4.59 5.44
N ARG A 246 6.98 4.08 6.68
CA ARG A 246 7.69 4.52 7.89
C ARG A 246 7.05 5.68 8.65
N ARG A 247 6.00 6.32 8.13
CA ARG A 247 5.28 7.33 8.90
C ARG A 247 4.23 6.68 9.82
N TYR A 248 4.39 6.84 11.12
CA TYR A 248 3.45 6.40 12.13
C TYR A 248 3.70 7.20 13.43
N GLY A 249 2.67 7.87 13.93
CA GLY A 249 2.78 8.80 15.07
C GLY A 249 3.56 10.08 14.73
N PRO A 250 3.79 10.98 15.72
CA PRO A 250 3.24 10.96 17.07
C PRO A 250 1.70 11.17 17.07
N PHE A 251 1.03 10.77 18.15
CA PHE A 251 -0.42 10.93 18.30
C PHE A 251 -0.73 11.65 19.61
N GLY A 252 -1.97 12.10 19.75
CA GLY A 252 -2.44 12.70 20.98
C GLY A 252 -2.27 14.21 21.05
N PRO A 253 -2.80 14.82 22.12
CA PRO A 253 -2.93 16.26 22.23
C PRO A 253 -1.60 17.00 22.44
N SER A 254 -0.58 16.31 22.96
CA SER A 254 0.77 16.82 23.20
C SER A 254 1.67 16.78 21.95
N ALA A 255 1.26 16.05 20.91
CA ALA A 255 2.01 15.95 19.66
C ALA A 255 2.06 17.30 18.93
N GLN A 256 3.13 17.51 18.16
CA GLN A 256 3.32 18.75 17.41
C GLN A 256 2.14 19.00 16.46
N ARG A 257 1.65 20.24 16.45
CA ARG A 257 0.59 20.69 15.56
C ARG A 257 1.18 21.56 14.47
N ALA A 258 0.62 21.45 13.27
CA ALA A 258 0.96 22.29 12.16
C ALA A 258 -0.30 22.79 11.46
N GLU A 259 -0.19 23.91 10.75
CA GLU A 259 -1.27 24.54 10.02
C GLU A 259 -1.08 24.34 8.51
N LEU A 260 -2.08 23.79 7.82
CA LEU A 260 -2.15 23.74 6.36
C LEU A 260 -2.81 25.02 5.84
N VAL A 261 -2.05 25.79 5.06
CA VAL A 261 -2.48 27.03 4.42
C VAL A 261 -2.41 26.86 2.91
N PHE A 262 -3.49 27.25 2.24
CA PHE A 262 -3.56 27.29 0.78
C PHE A 262 -3.34 28.72 0.26
N ASP A 263 -2.59 28.83 -0.82
CA ASP A 263 -2.43 30.02 -1.63
C ASP A 263 -3.09 29.80 -3.00
N GLU A 264 -2.94 30.72 -3.95
CA GLU A 264 -3.54 30.63 -5.29
C GLU A 264 -3.08 29.38 -6.08
N THR A 265 -1.79 29.04 -6.03
CA THR A 265 -1.22 27.92 -6.80
C THR A 265 -0.40 26.94 -5.96
N THR A 266 -0.23 27.25 -4.68
CA THR A 266 0.62 26.51 -3.74
C THR A 266 -0.10 26.22 -2.44
N TRP A 267 0.46 25.32 -1.65
CA TRP A 267 0.05 25.06 -0.28
C TRP A 267 1.30 24.95 0.60
N ARG A 268 1.13 25.27 1.88
CA ARG A 268 2.21 25.26 2.87
C ARG A 268 1.72 24.65 4.16
N ILE A 269 2.55 23.82 4.78
CA ILE A 269 2.35 23.35 6.15
C ILE A 269 3.31 24.10 7.05
N LYS A 270 2.76 24.85 8.01
CA LYS A 270 3.49 25.67 8.98
C LYS A 270 3.53 24.96 10.33
N GLY A 271 4.71 24.61 10.79
CA GLY A 271 4.93 24.18 12.17
C GLY A 271 5.16 25.38 13.09
N THR A 272 5.48 25.09 14.35
CA THR A 272 5.80 26.11 15.37
C THR A 272 6.96 27.01 14.97
N ASP A 273 7.99 26.46 14.32
CA ASP A 273 9.23 27.16 13.98
C ASP A 273 9.27 27.70 12.53
N GLY A 274 8.13 27.67 11.82
CA GLY A 274 7.99 28.21 10.47
C GLY A 274 7.46 27.20 9.44
N ASN A 275 7.79 27.42 8.16
CA ASN A 275 7.33 26.55 7.08
C ASN A 275 8.06 25.21 7.13
N LEU A 276 7.33 24.10 7.32
CA LEU A 276 7.86 22.73 7.26
C LEU A 276 7.88 22.22 5.82
N VAL A 277 6.78 22.42 5.11
CA VAL A 277 6.58 21.89 3.75
C VAL A 277 5.94 22.94 2.87
N THR A 278 6.37 23.02 1.62
CA THR A 278 5.70 23.77 0.56
C THR A 278 5.50 22.87 -0.64
N GLY A 279 4.31 22.90 -1.23
CA GLY A 279 3.99 22.17 -2.45
C GLY A 279 3.13 22.99 -3.40
N ARG A 280 3.04 22.54 -4.66
CA ARG A 280 2.10 23.11 -5.64
C ARG A 280 0.74 22.39 -5.53
N LEU A 281 -0.33 23.10 -5.86
CA LEU A 281 -1.68 22.55 -5.91
C LEU A 281 -1.85 21.52 -7.04
N ASP A 282 -1.25 21.81 -8.19
CA ASP A 282 -1.24 20.93 -9.37
C ASP A 282 -0.18 19.82 -9.28
N ALA A 283 0.62 19.79 -8.22
CA ALA A 283 1.51 18.68 -7.96
C ALA A 283 0.68 17.42 -7.69
N SER A 284 1.02 16.37 -8.40
CA SER A 284 0.39 15.07 -8.30
C SER A 284 0.96 14.20 -7.18
N ARG A 285 2.07 14.62 -6.56
CA ARG A 285 2.91 13.82 -5.67
C ARG A 285 3.31 14.64 -4.45
N MET A 286 3.54 13.95 -3.33
CA MET A 286 4.24 14.53 -2.18
C MET A 286 5.73 14.17 -2.27
N PRO A 287 6.65 15.15 -2.20
CA PRO A 287 8.07 14.83 -2.18
C PRO A 287 8.44 14.08 -0.89
N GLU A 288 9.41 13.16 -0.97
CA GLU A 288 9.88 12.36 0.18
C GLU A 288 10.34 13.27 1.34
N GLU A 289 11.00 14.39 1.02
CA GLU A 289 11.40 15.44 1.96
C GLU A 289 10.21 16.02 2.74
N ALA A 290 9.04 16.16 2.11
CA ALA A 290 7.85 16.63 2.80
C ALA A 290 7.31 15.59 3.78
N ILE A 291 7.44 14.31 3.46
CA ILE A 291 6.98 13.22 4.31
C ILE A 291 7.86 13.15 5.56
N ASP A 292 9.17 13.23 5.37
CA ASP A 292 10.14 13.26 6.47
C ASP A 292 9.93 14.49 7.36
N ALA A 293 9.70 15.68 6.78
CA ALA A 293 9.38 16.88 7.55
C ALA A 293 8.07 16.79 8.36
N LEU A 294 7.17 15.87 7.98
CA LEU A 294 5.89 15.62 8.66
C LEU A 294 5.94 14.39 9.58
N SER A 295 7.12 13.76 9.76
CA SER A 295 7.23 12.55 10.59
C SER A 295 6.92 12.80 12.06
N ASP A 296 7.16 14.03 12.53
CA ASP A 296 7.04 14.42 13.94
C ASP A 296 5.77 15.25 14.20
N VAL A 297 4.94 15.47 13.17
CA VAL A 297 3.69 16.22 13.26
C VAL A 297 2.53 15.27 13.54
N GLY A 298 1.87 15.45 14.70
CA GLY A 298 0.74 14.61 15.11
C GLY A 298 -0.63 15.10 14.64
N LEU A 299 -0.77 16.38 14.29
CA LEU A 299 -1.99 16.95 13.72
C LEU A 299 -1.66 18.06 12.72
N VAL A 300 -2.28 18.00 11.54
CA VAL A 300 -2.31 19.11 10.58
C VAL A 300 -3.72 19.70 10.55
N HIS A 301 -3.84 20.94 11.02
CA HIS A 301 -5.08 21.69 11.04
C HIS A 301 -5.21 22.55 9.77
N CYS A 302 -6.33 22.45 9.07
CA CYS A 302 -6.65 23.33 7.95
C CYS A 302 -7.83 24.22 8.36
N ALA A 303 -7.53 25.48 8.72
CA ALA A 303 -8.57 26.42 9.14
C ALA A 303 -9.54 26.77 8.01
N LYS A 304 -9.04 26.84 6.76
CA LYS A 304 -9.87 27.12 5.59
C LYS A 304 -9.21 26.59 4.31
N ALA A 305 -9.99 25.89 3.49
CA ALA A 305 -9.68 25.68 2.07
C ALA A 305 -10.37 26.80 1.25
N PRO A 306 -9.62 27.62 0.50
CA PRO A 306 -10.15 28.84 -0.10
C PRO A 306 -11.12 28.56 -1.26
N CYS A 307 -11.20 27.32 -1.74
CA CYS A 307 -12.11 26.88 -2.80
C CYS A 307 -11.82 27.57 -4.14
N VAL A 308 -10.56 27.93 -4.39
CA VAL A 308 -10.09 28.49 -5.67
C VAL A 308 -9.91 27.36 -6.68
N HIS A 309 -9.36 26.23 -6.22
CA HIS A 309 -9.14 25.03 -7.01
C HIS A 309 -9.66 23.80 -6.26
N PRO A 310 -10.99 23.57 -6.21
CA PRO A 310 -11.60 22.64 -5.27
C PRO A 310 -11.07 21.20 -5.36
N THR A 311 -10.88 20.69 -6.58
CA THR A 311 -10.35 19.33 -6.80
C THR A 311 -8.89 19.21 -6.34
N GLN A 312 -8.05 20.20 -6.63
CA GLN A 312 -6.64 20.21 -6.26
C GLN A 312 -6.45 20.38 -4.74
N GLU A 313 -7.25 21.25 -4.12
CA GLU A 313 -7.28 21.43 -2.66
C GLU A 313 -7.70 20.13 -1.95
N ALA A 314 -8.76 19.48 -2.44
CA ALA A 314 -9.16 18.16 -1.94
C ALA A 314 -8.07 17.11 -2.15
N ALA A 315 -7.36 17.14 -3.29
CA ALA A 315 -6.26 16.21 -3.55
C ALA A 315 -5.11 16.34 -2.55
N VAL A 316 -4.79 17.55 -2.08
CA VAL A 316 -3.80 17.74 -1.00
C VAL A 316 -4.27 17.05 0.28
N LEU A 317 -5.54 17.24 0.68
CA LEU A 317 -6.11 16.62 1.88
C LEU A 317 -6.09 15.09 1.78
N VAL A 318 -6.53 14.51 0.65
CA VAL A 318 -6.54 13.06 0.47
C VAL A 318 -5.12 12.48 0.49
N ARG A 319 -4.13 13.14 -0.14
CA ARG A 319 -2.72 12.67 -0.10
C ARG A 319 -2.15 12.69 1.31
N LEU A 320 -2.40 13.74 2.09
CA LEU A 320 -1.96 13.82 3.49
C LEU A 320 -2.63 12.74 4.35
N ALA A 321 -3.94 12.51 4.20
CA ALA A 321 -4.63 11.43 4.89
C ALA A 321 -4.08 10.05 4.48
N ALA A 322 -3.87 9.81 3.18
CA ALA A 322 -3.26 8.60 2.66
C ALA A 322 -1.83 8.39 3.17
N ALA A 323 -1.07 9.47 3.40
CA ALA A 323 0.24 9.45 4.05
C ALA A 323 0.19 9.13 5.56
N GLY A 324 -1.01 9.04 6.14
CA GLY A 324 -1.26 8.78 7.56
C GLY A 324 -1.23 10.03 8.43
N VAL A 325 -1.15 11.22 7.83
CA VAL A 325 -1.19 12.49 8.56
C VAL A 325 -2.60 12.71 9.06
N LEU A 326 -2.77 12.88 10.37
CA LEU A 326 -4.07 13.23 10.93
C LEU A 326 -4.43 14.66 10.52
N LEU A 327 -5.55 14.80 9.81
CA LEU A 327 -6.07 16.08 9.35
C LEU A 327 -7.29 16.50 10.16
N HIS A 328 -7.43 17.80 10.35
CA HIS A 328 -8.68 18.40 10.84
C HIS A 328 -8.99 19.66 10.05
N ALA A 329 -10.13 19.66 9.35
CA ALA A 329 -10.58 20.77 8.52
C ALA A 329 -12.09 21.02 8.74
N PRO A 330 -12.49 21.62 9.87
CA PRO A 330 -13.89 21.74 10.25
C PRO A 330 -14.69 22.66 9.32
N ASP A 331 -14.07 23.72 8.81
CA ASP A 331 -14.70 24.73 7.95
C ASP A 331 -14.50 24.46 6.44
N LEU A 332 -14.50 23.18 6.05
CA LEU A 332 -14.27 22.79 4.66
C LEU A 332 -15.44 23.20 3.76
N MET A 333 -15.15 24.01 2.72
CA MET A 333 -16.19 24.51 1.81
C MET A 333 -16.86 23.39 1.01
N PRO A 334 -18.19 23.47 0.74
CA PRO A 334 -18.93 22.40 0.08
C PRO A 334 -18.34 21.90 -1.25
N PRO A 335 -17.81 22.75 -2.16
CA PRO A 335 -17.20 22.26 -3.40
C PRO A 335 -15.94 21.44 -3.17
N VAL A 336 -15.12 21.78 -2.16
CA VAL A 336 -13.93 20.98 -1.79
C VAL A 336 -14.37 19.68 -1.12
N ALA A 337 -15.31 19.77 -0.19
CA ALA A 337 -15.84 18.62 0.55
C ALA A 337 -16.51 17.57 -0.37
N ALA A 338 -17.16 18.01 -1.45
CA ALA A 338 -17.80 17.14 -2.44
C ALA A 338 -16.82 16.18 -3.15
N HIS A 339 -15.53 16.52 -3.19
CA HIS A 339 -14.49 15.67 -3.77
C HIS A 339 -13.92 14.64 -2.78
N LEU A 340 -14.20 14.77 -1.48
CA LEU A 340 -13.83 13.78 -0.47
C LEU A 340 -14.88 12.68 -0.43
N ALA A 341 -14.46 11.43 -0.43
CA ALA A 341 -15.36 10.31 -0.34
C ALA A 341 -16.08 10.23 1.03
N ASP A 342 -17.23 9.57 1.06
CA ASP A 342 -18.19 9.67 2.16
C ASP A 342 -17.69 9.10 3.50
N GLU A 343 -16.71 8.19 3.49
CA GLU A 343 -16.09 7.69 4.73
C GLU A 343 -15.03 8.67 5.25
N LEU A 344 -14.27 9.29 4.35
CA LEU A 344 -13.19 10.21 4.71
C LEU A 344 -13.69 11.58 5.15
N ARG A 345 -14.71 12.13 4.47
CA ARG A 345 -15.25 13.47 4.73
C ARG A 345 -15.61 13.70 6.21
N PRO A 346 -16.46 12.90 6.87
CA PRO A 346 -16.80 13.09 8.29
C PRO A 346 -15.59 12.92 9.22
N LEU A 347 -14.59 12.13 8.80
CA LEU A 347 -13.36 11.95 9.56
C LEU A 347 -12.43 13.17 9.48
N ILE A 348 -12.52 13.99 8.44
CA ILE A 348 -11.72 15.21 8.30
C ILE A 348 -12.41 16.42 8.96
N VAL A 349 -13.72 16.55 8.79
CA VAL A 349 -14.47 17.74 9.24
C VAL A 349 -15.03 17.62 10.67
N GLY A 350 -15.23 16.40 11.16
CA GLY A 350 -15.81 16.17 12.48
C GLY A 350 -14.83 16.48 13.61
N ASP A 351 -15.39 16.69 14.80
CA ASP A 351 -14.66 17.04 16.01
C ASP A 351 -13.48 16.08 16.28
N LEU A 352 -12.39 16.66 16.77
CA LEU A 352 -11.24 15.91 17.24
C LEU A 352 -11.57 15.12 18.52
N PRO A 353 -10.88 13.99 18.78
CA PRO A 353 -11.03 13.26 20.04
C PRO A 353 -10.77 14.16 21.27
N HIS A 354 -11.41 13.88 22.39
CA HIS A 354 -11.26 14.70 23.58
C HIS A 354 -9.84 14.56 24.16
N LEU A 355 -9.36 15.64 24.79
CA LEU A 355 -8.03 15.64 25.43
C LEU A 355 -7.91 14.56 26.51
N ALA A 356 -9.02 14.23 27.18
CA ALA A 356 -9.09 13.23 28.23
C ALA A 356 -8.99 11.78 27.71
N ASP A 357 -9.20 11.56 26.41
CA ASP A 357 -9.18 10.21 25.82
C ASP A 357 -7.75 9.66 25.62
N GLY A 358 -6.73 10.50 25.85
CA GLY A 358 -5.32 10.15 25.66
C GLY A 358 -4.95 9.92 24.19
N ASP A 359 -3.74 9.42 23.94
CA ASP A 359 -3.19 9.32 22.58
C ASP A 359 -3.89 8.25 21.72
N PHE A 360 -4.58 7.29 22.35
CA PHE A 360 -5.18 6.15 21.68
C PHE A 360 -6.29 6.54 20.69
N GLU A 361 -7.25 7.38 21.09
CA GLU A 361 -8.34 7.79 20.20
C GLU A 361 -7.85 8.68 19.04
N TRP A 362 -6.75 9.40 19.24
CA TRP A 362 -6.08 10.18 18.20
C TRP A 362 -5.42 9.27 17.16
N GLU A 363 -4.76 8.20 17.59
CA GLU A 363 -4.25 7.16 16.71
C GLU A 363 -5.39 6.49 15.92
N VAL A 364 -6.47 6.10 16.60
CA VAL A 364 -7.67 5.51 15.98
C VAL A 364 -8.20 6.44 14.89
N ARG A 365 -8.32 7.74 15.17
CA ARG A 365 -8.77 8.74 14.18
C ARG A 365 -7.85 8.81 12.97
N ALA A 366 -6.53 8.82 13.18
CA ALA A 366 -5.54 8.88 12.10
C ALA A 366 -5.59 7.62 11.22
N VAL A 367 -5.69 6.44 11.83
CA VAL A 367 -5.80 5.16 11.11
C VAL A 367 -7.10 5.11 10.30
N ARG A 368 -8.23 5.54 10.87
CA ARG A 368 -9.51 5.62 10.15
C ARG A 368 -9.44 6.56 8.94
N GLN A 369 -8.83 7.73 9.07
CA GLN A 369 -8.64 8.64 7.93
C GLN A 369 -7.78 8.01 6.83
N ARG A 370 -6.64 7.42 7.19
CA ARG A 370 -5.75 6.74 6.23
C ARG A 370 -6.48 5.62 5.51
N ARG A 371 -7.20 4.79 6.26
CA ARG A 371 -8.01 3.69 5.74
C ARG A 371 -9.06 4.17 4.74
N ALA A 372 -9.85 5.18 5.10
CA ALA A 372 -10.87 5.75 4.22
C ALA A 372 -10.25 6.35 2.95
N ALA A 373 -9.15 7.12 3.08
CA ALA A 373 -8.42 7.69 1.96
C ALA A 373 -7.92 6.61 1.00
N LEU A 374 -7.24 5.58 1.51
CA LEU A 374 -6.70 4.51 0.67
C LEU A 374 -7.82 3.67 0.03
N ARG A 375 -8.88 3.32 0.75
CA ARG A 375 -9.97 2.52 0.18
C ARG A 375 -10.72 3.25 -0.92
N GLN A 376 -10.96 4.55 -0.75
CA GLN A 376 -11.89 5.28 -1.60
C GLN A 376 -11.19 6.08 -2.70
N HIS A 377 -9.94 6.51 -2.48
CA HIS A 377 -9.20 7.34 -3.43
C HIS A 377 -7.95 6.70 -4.03
N ALA A 378 -7.41 5.61 -3.45
CA ALA A 378 -6.28 4.94 -4.08
C ALA A 378 -6.68 4.40 -5.45
N THR A 379 -5.88 4.72 -6.47
CA THR A 379 -6.10 4.32 -7.86
C THR A 379 -6.36 2.82 -8.00
N ALA A 380 -5.68 1.99 -7.21
CA ALA A 380 -5.88 0.55 -7.19
C ALA A 380 -7.34 0.14 -6.94
N PHE A 381 -8.10 0.86 -6.11
CA PHE A 381 -9.52 0.56 -5.84
C PHE A 381 -10.48 1.51 -6.55
N ALA A 382 -10.11 2.78 -6.69
CA ALA A 382 -10.98 3.81 -7.23
C ALA A 382 -11.17 3.68 -8.75
N LEU A 383 -10.11 3.40 -9.53
CA LEU A 383 -10.22 3.21 -10.97
C LEU A 383 -11.17 2.07 -11.37
N PRO A 384 -11.07 0.86 -10.80
CA PRO A 384 -12.00 -0.22 -11.15
C PRO A 384 -13.47 0.10 -10.86
N ARG A 385 -13.77 0.94 -9.85
CA ARG A 385 -15.15 1.39 -9.58
C ARG A 385 -15.72 2.22 -10.72
N LEU A 386 -14.88 3.00 -11.40
CA LEU A 386 -15.32 3.79 -12.54
C LEU A 386 -15.82 2.92 -13.70
N ALA A 387 -15.19 1.76 -13.91
CA ALA A 387 -15.63 0.76 -14.87
C ALA A 387 -16.79 -0.11 -14.36
N GLY A 388 -17.17 0.01 -13.09
CA GLY A 388 -18.06 -0.91 -12.39
C GLY A 388 -19.49 -0.96 -12.89
N LYS A 389 -20.00 0.12 -13.50
CA LYS A 389 -21.33 0.11 -14.15
C LYS A 389 -21.37 -0.84 -15.33
N THR A 390 -20.27 -0.91 -16.07
CA THR A 390 -20.14 -1.73 -17.28
C THR A 390 -19.63 -3.13 -16.95
N PHE A 391 -18.70 -3.23 -15.99
CA PHE A 391 -18.04 -4.46 -15.59
C PHE A 391 -18.03 -4.61 -14.06
N PRO A 392 -19.14 -5.07 -13.45
CA PRO A 392 -19.25 -5.18 -12.00
C PRO A 392 -18.15 -6.04 -11.36
N ALA A 393 -17.66 -7.08 -12.06
CA ALA A 393 -16.61 -7.97 -11.57
C ALA A 393 -15.26 -7.26 -11.34
N LEU A 394 -15.00 -6.12 -12.00
CA LEU A 394 -13.75 -5.36 -11.86
C LEU A 394 -13.71 -4.57 -10.55
N VAL A 395 -14.87 -4.28 -9.96
CA VAL A 395 -15.00 -3.50 -8.72
C VAL A 395 -14.49 -4.27 -7.50
N ALA A 396 -14.61 -5.59 -7.53
CA ALA A 396 -14.23 -6.43 -6.41
C ALA A 396 -12.74 -6.25 -6.06
N PRO A 397 -12.40 -6.05 -4.78
CA PRO A 397 -11.02 -6.13 -4.35
C PRO A 397 -10.54 -7.59 -4.44
N PRO A 398 -9.23 -7.87 -4.30
CA PRO A 398 -8.73 -9.25 -4.36
C PRO A 398 -9.45 -10.18 -3.37
N PRO A 399 -9.89 -11.38 -3.77
CA PRO A 399 -10.50 -12.33 -2.84
C PRO A 399 -9.48 -12.80 -1.79
N VAL A 400 -9.91 -12.87 -0.53
CA VAL A 400 -9.10 -13.30 0.61
C VAL A 400 -9.63 -14.61 1.18
N SER A 401 -8.74 -15.61 1.32
CA SER A 401 -9.04 -16.81 2.11
C SER A 401 -8.45 -16.68 3.50
N VAL A 402 -9.31 -16.76 4.52
CA VAL A 402 -8.87 -16.86 5.91
C VAL A 402 -8.62 -18.33 6.26
N LEU A 403 -7.39 -18.66 6.60
CA LEU A 403 -7.02 -19.97 7.13
C LEU A 403 -7.25 -19.98 8.64
N LEU A 404 -8.25 -20.75 9.07
CA LEU A 404 -8.55 -21.03 10.47
C LEU A 404 -8.25 -22.51 10.75
N VAL A 405 -7.05 -22.79 11.25
CA VAL A 405 -6.59 -24.17 11.53
C VAL A 405 -6.60 -24.41 13.03
N THR A 406 -7.42 -25.34 13.50
CA THR A 406 -7.64 -25.53 14.94
C THR A 406 -7.76 -26.99 15.36
N ARG A 407 -7.42 -27.25 16.63
CA ARG A 407 -7.68 -28.51 17.35
C ARG A 407 -8.69 -28.32 18.50
N ARG A 408 -9.22 -27.11 18.67
CA ARG A 408 -9.99 -26.61 19.81
C ARG A 408 -11.38 -26.22 19.32
N LEU A 409 -12.30 -27.20 19.33
CA LEU A 409 -13.65 -26.98 18.79
C LEU A 409 -14.40 -25.87 19.53
N GLU A 410 -14.10 -25.70 20.82
CA GLU A 410 -14.64 -24.66 21.69
C GLU A 410 -14.34 -23.22 21.22
N HIS A 411 -13.30 -23.02 20.40
CA HIS A 411 -12.94 -21.70 19.89
C HIS A 411 -13.52 -21.41 18.49
N VAL A 412 -14.03 -22.42 17.79
CA VAL A 412 -14.49 -22.28 16.40
C VAL A 412 -15.59 -21.23 16.28
N ALA A 413 -16.58 -21.25 17.18
CA ALA A 413 -17.72 -20.33 17.12
C ALA A 413 -17.30 -18.86 17.27
N GLU A 414 -16.40 -18.56 18.21
CA GLU A 414 -15.90 -17.20 18.45
C GLU A 414 -14.99 -16.73 17.30
N ALA A 415 -14.07 -17.58 16.86
CA ALA A 415 -13.17 -17.28 15.74
C ALA A 415 -13.94 -17.03 14.43
N MET A 416 -14.93 -17.88 14.11
CA MET A 416 -15.81 -17.66 12.95
C MET A 416 -16.60 -16.36 13.08
N THR A 417 -17.09 -16.03 14.28
CA THR A 417 -17.79 -14.75 14.52
C THR A 417 -16.87 -13.55 14.23
N ALA A 418 -15.60 -13.60 14.64
CA ALA A 418 -14.63 -12.53 14.36
C ALA A 418 -14.33 -12.39 12.86
N ILE A 419 -14.29 -13.52 12.12
CA ILE A 419 -14.07 -13.51 10.67
C ILE A 419 -15.31 -13.01 9.91
N GLU A 420 -16.50 -13.44 10.30
CA GLU A 420 -17.77 -13.02 9.69
C GLU A 420 -18.00 -11.51 9.85
N ARG A 421 -17.53 -10.93 10.97
CA ARG A 421 -17.57 -9.48 11.24
C ARG A 421 -16.55 -8.65 10.45
N GLN A 422 -15.64 -9.27 9.72
CA GLN A 422 -14.72 -8.51 8.87
C GLN A 422 -15.50 -7.70 7.84
N THR A 423 -15.15 -6.43 7.67
CA THR A 423 -15.77 -5.53 6.68
C THR A 423 -15.16 -5.68 5.28
N TYR A 424 -14.15 -6.54 5.13
CA TYR A 424 -13.61 -6.89 3.83
C TYR A 424 -14.68 -7.64 3.00
N PRO A 425 -15.01 -7.19 1.78
CA PRO A 425 -16.20 -7.68 1.07
C PRO A 425 -16.02 -9.08 0.50
N ASP A 426 -14.85 -9.39 -0.10
CA ASP A 426 -14.59 -10.65 -0.79
C ASP A 426 -13.72 -11.58 0.06
N LEU A 427 -14.38 -12.35 0.94
CA LEU A 427 -13.74 -13.16 1.97
C LEU A 427 -14.42 -14.52 2.09
N GLU A 428 -13.61 -15.58 2.13
CA GLU A 428 -14.03 -16.95 2.49
C GLU A 428 -13.27 -17.46 3.72
N ILE A 429 -13.85 -18.46 4.39
CA ILE A 429 -13.26 -19.14 5.54
C ILE A 429 -12.82 -20.54 5.11
N VAL A 430 -11.55 -20.86 5.28
CA VAL A 430 -11.05 -22.24 5.19
C VAL A 430 -10.84 -22.75 6.61
N LEU A 431 -11.85 -23.45 7.13
CA LEU A 431 -11.82 -24.04 8.47
C LEU A 431 -11.18 -25.42 8.39
N CYS A 432 -10.01 -25.58 8.98
CA CYS A 432 -9.29 -26.86 9.06
C CYS A 432 -9.31 -27.41 10.47
N LEU A 433 -10.04 -28.51 10.66
CA LEU A 433 -10.09 -29.27 11.91
C LEU A 433 -8.93 -30.27 11.93
N HIS A 434 -7.90 -29.98 12.74
CA HIS A 434 -6.64 -30.72 12.76
C HIS A 434 -6.64 -31.80 13.84
N GLY A 435 -6.86 -33.06 13.44
CA GLY A 435 -6.84 -34.19 14.36
C GLY A 435 -8.04 -34.21 15.32
N VAL A 436 -9.15 -33.60 14.91
CA VAL A 436 -10.45 -33.60 15.59
C VAL A 436 -11.55 -33.74 14.54
N LEU A 437 -12.63 -34.43 14.89
CA LEU A 437 -13.81 -34.55 14.04
C LEU A 437 -14.77 -33.39 14.28
N PRO A 438 -15.54 -32.95 13.26
CA PRO A 438 -16.52 -31.88 13.44
C PRO A 438 -17.62 -32.31 14.42
N SER A 439 -17.94 -31.44 15.38
CA SER A 439 -19.13 -31.59 16.22
C SER A 439 -20.40 -31.16 15.47
N PRO A 440 -21.60 -31.58 15.89
CA PRO A 440 -22.85 -31.07 15.32
C PRO A 440 -22.94 -29.54 15.37
N GLU A 441 -22.44 -28.91 16.43
CA GLU A 441 -22.38 -27.45 16.58
C GLU A 441 -21.47 -26.79 15.53
N VAL A 442 -20.30 -27.37 15.25
CA VAL A 442 -19.41 -26.87 14.19
C VAL A 442 -20.06 -27.03 12.82
N LEU A 443 -20.71 -28.17 12.54
CA LEU A 443 -21.42 -28.38 11.27
C LEU A 443 -22.57 -27.38 11.10
N ASP A 444 -23.34 -27.14 12.15
CA ASP A 444 -24.40 -26.14 12.17
C ASP A 444 -23.85 -24.73 11.91
N ARG A 445 -22.74 -24.37 12.55
CA ARG A 445 -22.09 -23.07 12.32
C ARG A 445 -21.58 -22.92 10.90
N VAL A 446 -20.96 -23.96 10.33
CA VAL A 446 -20.51 -23.97 8.93
C VAL A 446 -21.69 -23.79 7.97
N ALA A 447 -22.81 -24.49 8.21
CA ALA A 447 -24.00 -24.42 7.35
C ALA A 447 -24.70 -23.05 7.39
N HIS A 448 -24.64 -22.34 8.52
CA HIS A 448 -25.32 -21.06 8.73
C HIS A 448 -24.41 -19.83 8.64
N SER A 449 -23.14 -20.01 8.29
CA SER A 449 -22.21 -18.89 8.11
C SER A 449 -22.67 -17.98 6.96
N PRO A 450 -22.67 -16.64 7.15
CA PRO A 450 -22.95 -15.69 6.07
C PRO A 450 -21.80 -15.57 5.06
N ARG A 451 -20.64 -16.15 5.37
CA ARG A 451 -19.47 -16.22 4.49
C ARG A 451 -19.33 -17.63 3.93
N PRO A 452 -18.82 -17.80 2.69
CA PRO A 452 -18.45 -19.13 2.18
C PRO A 452 -17.47 -19.81 3.12
N VAL A 453 -17.74 -21.06 3.48
CA VAL A 453 -16.88 -21.88 4.34
C VAL A 453 -16.50 -23.16 3.62
N GLU A 454 -15.19 -23.39 3.51
CA GLU A 454 -14.59 -24.63 3.09
C GLU A 454 -14.12 -25.39 4.32
N LEU A 455 -14.81 -26.48 4.67
CA LEU A 455 -14.45 -27.33 5.80
C LEU A 455 -13.45 -28.40 5.35
N VAL A 456 -12.27 -28.37 5.95
CA VAL A 456 -11.22 -29.39 5.80
C VAL A 456 -11.11 -30.15 7.11
N THR A 457 -11.30 -31.47 7.08
CA THR A 457 -11.10 -32.32 8.26
C THR A 457 -9.87 -33.18 8.05
N ILE A 458 -8.97 -33.16 9.02
CA ILE A 458 -7.81 -34.07 9.09
C ILE A 458 -8.09 -35.01 10.26
N SER A 459 -8.24 -36.30 9.96
CA SER A 459 -8.51 -37.32 10.96
C SER A 459 -7.36 -37.40 11.98
N PRO A 460 -7.65 -37.70 13.27
CA PRO A 460 -6.63 -38.04 14.25
C PRO A 460 -5.65 -39.13 13.78
N GLU A 461 -6.09 -40.02 12.89
CA GLU A 461 -5.31 -41.15 12.38
C GLU A 461 -4.22 -40.72 11.38
N GLU A 462 -4.41 -39.59 10.69
CA GLU A 462 -3.50 -39.12 9.64
C GLU A 462 -2.17 -38.59 10.22
N ARG A 463 -2.09 -38.32 11.53
CA ARG A 463 -0.88 -37.92 12.29
C ARG A 463 -0.08 -36.75 11.70
N PHE A 464 -0.69 -35.92 10.85
CA PHE A 464 -0.04 -34.77 10.24
C PHE A 464 0.40 -33.74 11.28
N GLY A 465 1.53 -33.07 11.01
CA GLY A 465 1.96 -31.89 11.76
C GLY A 465 1.14 -30.64 11.38
N PHE A 466 1.24 -29.58 12.19
CA PHE A 466 0.54 -28.32 11.93
C PHE A 466 0.86 -27.73 10.54
N GLY A 467 2.12 -27.80 10.12
CA GLY A 467 2.55 -27.35 8.79
C GLY A 467 1.90 -28.07 7.62
N GLU A 468 1.67 -29.36 7.74
CA GLU A 468 0.96 -30.15 6.73
C GLU A 468 -0.54 -29.82 6.76
N ALA A 469 -1.12 -29.63 7.94
CA ALA A 469 -2.51 -29.26 8.10
C ALA A 469 -2.84 -27.91 7.46
N ILE A 470 -2.04 -26.88 7.74
CA ILE A 470 -2.21 -25.55 7.11
C ILE A 470 -1.90 -25.60 5.61
N GLY A 471 -0.96 -26.45 5.17
CA GLY A 471 -0.71 -26.72 3.75
C GLY A 471 -1.94 -27.30 3.03
N ARG A 472 -2.59 -28.30 3.62
CA ARG A 472 -3.82 -28.90 3.09
C ARG A 472 -4.99 -27.92 3.08
N ALA A 473 -5.13 -27.10 4.13
CA ALA A 473 -6.11 -26.01 4.17
C ALA A 473 -5.85 -25.01 3.03
N THR A 474 -4.61 -24.55 2.88
CA THR A 474 -4.21 -23.61 1.81
C THR A 474 -4.51 -24.16 0.42
N ALA A 475 -4.34 -25.47 0.19
CA ALA A 475 -4.66 -26.10 -1.09
C ALA A 475 -6.15 -26.05 -1.46
N ARG A 476 -7.04 -25.77 -0.51
CA ARG A 476 -8.49 -25.58 -0.72
C ARG A 476 -8.90 -24.11 -0.82
N ALA A 477 -7.98 -23.18 -0.54
CA ALA A 477 -8.20 -21.75 -0.65
C ALA A 477 -8.38 -21.31 -2.11
N ARG A 478 -9.37 -20.47 -2.38
CA ARG A 478 -9.71 -19.91 -3.69
C ARG A 478 -9.26 -18.46 -3.83
N GLY A 479 -9.06 -17.76 -2.71
CA GLY A 479 -8.55 -16.41 -2.64
C GLY A 479 -7.18 -16.26 -3.30
N SER A 480 -6.95 -15.08 -3.87
CA SER A 480 -5.65 -14.69 -4.40
C SER A 480 -4.71 -14.18 -3.29
N LEU A 481 -5.29 -13.79 -2.16
CA LEU A 481 -4.61 -13.49 -0.91
C LEU A 481 -4.99 -14.53 0.14
N ILE A 482 -3.99 -14.93 0.93
CA ILE A 482 -4.11 -15.89 2.02
C ILE A 482 -3.77 -15.16 3.31
N THR A 483 -4.65 -15.24 4.31
CA THR A 483 -4.37 -14.71 5.64
C THR A 483 -4.63 -15.76 6.71
N LYS A 484 -3.86 -15.73 7.80
CA LYS A 484 -3.97 -16.67 8.92
C LYS A 484 -4.72 -16.01 10.06
N PHE A 485 -5.69 -16.71 10.64
CA PHE A 485 -6.32 -16.34 11.91
C PHE A 485 -6.03 -17.43 12.93
N ASP A 486 -5.53 -17.06 14.11
CA ASP A 486 -5.42 -17.95 15.25
C ASP A 486 -6.77 -17.99 15.97
N ASP A 487 -7.23 -19.19 16.33
CA ASP A 487 -8.56 -19.41 16.92
C ASP A 487 -8.71 -18.82 18.33
N ASP A 488 -7.61 -18.42 18.97
CA ASP A 488 -7.59 -17.98 20.35
C ASP A 488 -7.12 -16.54 20.57
N ASP A 489 -7.02 -15.76 19.50
CA ASP A 489 -6.72 -14.31 19.50
C ASP A 489 -7.95 -13.45 19.19
N THR A 490 -7.91 -12.15 19.53
CA THR A 490 -8.99 -11.21 19.19
C THR A 490 -8.66 -10.43 17.92
N TYR A 491 -9.63 -10.37 17.00
CA TYR A 491 -9.53 -9.67 15.72
C TYR A 491 -10.65 -8.64 15.57
N GLY A 492 -10.26 -7.40 15.27
CA GLY A 492 -11.16 -6.32 14.96
C GLY A 492 -11.75 -6.42 13.55
N PRO A 493 -12.90 -5.77 13.27
CA PRO A 493 -13.63 -5.89 12.00
C PRO A 493 -12.85 -5.38 10.77
N GLU A 494 -11.81 -4.58 10.99
CA GLU A 494 -11.03 -3.93 9.93
C GLU A 494 -9.69 -4.65 9.66
N HIS A 495 -9.41 -5.73 10.40
CA HIS A 495 -8.12 -6.43 10.40
C HIS A 495 -7.67 -6.84 8.98
N VAL A 496 -8.54 -7.50 8.22
CA VAL A 496 -8.19 -7.97 6.87
C VAL A 496 -7.96 -6.80 5.92
N TRP A 497 -8.77 -5.74 6.00
CA TRP A 497 -8.54 -4.56 5.19
C TRP A 497 -7.20 -3.90 5.51
N ASP A 498 -6.84 -3.76 6.78
CA ASP A 498 -5.56 -3.15 7.18
C ASP A 498 -4.39 -3.94 6.56
N LEU A 499 -4.46 -5.28 6.54
CA LEU A 499 -3.44 -6.12 5.88
C LEU A 499 -3.42 -5.94 4.36
N VAL A 500 -4.58 -5.86 3.70
CA VAL A 500 -4.65 -5.62 2.25
C VAL A 500 -4.12 -4.25 1.88
N LEU A 501 -4.44 -3.21 2.65
CA LEU A 501 -3.92 -1.86 2.49
C LEU A 501 -2.41 -1.82 2.76
N ALA A 502 -1.92 -2.50 3.79
CA ALA A 502 -0.50 -2.62 4.08
C ALA A 502 0.26 -3.27 2.91
N ARG A 503 -0.31 -4.31 2.29
CA ARG A 503 0.28 -4.92 1.09
C ARG A 503 0.24 -3.99 -0.11
N LEU A 504 -0.84 -3.24 -0.30
CA LEU A 504 -0.96 -2.24 -1.37
C LEU A 504 0.12 -1.16 -1.25
N VAL A 505 0.26 -0.58 -0.06
CA VAL A 505 1.17 0.56 0.19
C VAL A 505 2.63 0.11 0.15
N SER A 506 2.96 -1.03 0.77
CA SER A 506 4.34 -1.49 0.86
C SER A 506 4.83 -2.26 -0.37
N GLY A 507 3.91 -2.90 -1.10
CA GLY A 507 4.24 -3.92 -2.09
C GLY A 507 5.09 -5.08 -1.53
N ALA A 508 5.06 -5.29 -0.21
CA ALA A 508 5.77 -6.37 0.43
C ALA A 508 5.19 -7.74 0.06
N THR A 509 6.04 -8.76 0.12
CA THR A 509 5.64 -10.15 -0.14
C THR A 509 4.76 -10.68 0.98
N LEU A 510 5.12 -10.38 2.22
CA LEU A 510 4.39 -10.76 3.44
C LEU A 510 4.10 -9.51 4.27
N VAL A 511 2.89 -9.38 4.76
CA VAL A 511 2.51 -8.29 5.67
C VAL A 511 1.88 -8.83 6.95
N GLY A 512 1.89 -8.04 8.02
CA GLY A 512 1.25 -8.38 9.29
C GLY A 512 1.33 -7.26 10.32
N LYS A 513 0.87 -7.53 11.53
CA LYS A 513 0.90 -6.60 12.68
C LYS A 513 1.94 -7.07 13.71
N SER A 514 2.37 -6.19 14.61
CA SER A 514 3.03 -6.58 15.86
C SER A 514 2.02 -7.16 16.84
N ALA A 515 2.47 -8.09 17.70
CA ALA A 515 1.74 -8.44 18.93
C ALA A 515 1.97 -7.35 19.99
N GLU A 516 1.44 -6.16 19.70
CA GLU A 516 1.62 -4.95 20.53
C GLU A 516 0.60 -4.91 21.67
N PHE A 517 -0.68 -5.18 21.38
CA PHE A 517 -1.70 -5.41 22.40
C PHE A 517 -1.66 -6.88 22.82
N VAL A 518 -1.34 -7.12 24.09
CA VAL A 518 -1.23 -8.47 24.66
C VAL A 518 -2.14 -8.59 25.87
N HIS A 519 -3.15 -9.45 25.79
CA HIS A 519 -4.02 -9.76 26.91
C HIS A 519 -3.41 -10.88 27.78
N LEU A 520 -3.03 -10.53 29.00
CA LEU A 520 -2.44 -11.42 29.99
C LEU A 520 -3.55 -12.04 30.85
N HIS A 521 -4.00 -13.25 30.50
CA HIS A 521 -5.11 -13.92 31.19
C HIS A 521 -4.89 -14.07 32.70
N ALA A 522 -3.64 -14.30 33.14
CA ALA A 522 -3.31 -14.46 34.55
C ALA A 522 -3.59 -13.18 35.39
N LEU A 523 -3.61 -12.02 34.75
CA LEU A 523 -3.83 -10.72 35.38
C LEU A 523 -5.15 -10.07 34.95
N ASP A 524 -5.90 -10.72 34.05
CA ASP A 524 -7.04 -10.14 33.34
C ASP A 524 -6.75 -8.69 32.88
N THR A 525 -5.60 -8.49 32.24
CA THR A 525 -5.10 -7.16 31.86
C THR A 525 -4.50 -7.20 30.47
N THR A 526 -4.87 -6.26 29.62
CA THR A 526 -4.21 -6.02 28.34
C THR A 526 -3.15 -4.95 28.48
N VAL A 527 -1.94 -5.25 28.00
CA VAL A 527 -0.83 -4.31 27.95
C VAL A 527 -0.53 -3.95 26.50
N ARG A 528 -0.20 -2.68 26.24
CA ARG A 528 0.39 -2.26 24.98
C ARG A 528 1.91 -2.21 25.14
N ARG A 529 2.62 -3.02 24.38
CA ARG A 529 4.09 -3.15 24.42
C ARG A 529 4.74 -2.14 23.49
N ASP A 530 5.99 -1.75 23.75
CA ASP A 530 6.76 -1.02 22.74
C ASP A 530 7.29 -2.03 21.71
N ALA A 531 6.60 -2.14 20.57
CA ALA A 531 7.04 -2.95 19.44
C ALA A 531 8.00 -2.17 18.50
N GLY A 532 8.35 -0.92 18.83
CA GLY A 532 8.99 0.04 17.94
C GLY A 532 8.03 0.61 16.88
N ARG A 533 8.55 1.37 15.91
CA ARG A 533 7.75 2.05 14.88
C ARG A 533 6.86 1.10 14.08
N SER A 534 5.61 1.47 13.84
CA SER A 534 4.72 0.79 12.88
C SER A 534 4.83 1.39 11.48
N GLU A 535 4.14 0.76 10.52
CA GLU A 535 4.16 1.12 9.09
C GLU A 535 5.55 0.99 8.44
N ILE A 536 6.38 0.02 8.86
CA ILE A 536 7.76 -0.16 8.40
C ILE A 536 7.99 -1.51 7.72
N TYR A 537 9.02 -1.59 6.86
CA TYR A 537 9.63 -2.88 6.54
C TYR A 537 10.28 -3.46 7.80
N ALA A 538 9.95 -4.72 8.08
CA ALA A 538 10.32 -5.40 9.32
C ALA A 538 10.94 -6.76 9.02
N ARG A 539 11.51 -7.38 10.05
CA ARG A 539 12.03 -8.76 9.96
C ARG A 539 11.01 -9.81 10.38
N VAL A 540 10.01 -9.41 11.17
CA VAL A 540 9.02 -10.30 11.78
C VAL A 540 7.68 -9.59 11.90
N VAL A 541 6.61 -10.38 11.87
CA VAL A 541 5.23 -10.00 12.19
C VAL A 541 4.61 -11.10 13.07
N ALA A 542 3.51 -10.81 13.74
CA ALA A 542 2.79 -11.79 14.54
C ALA A 542 2.16 -12.86 13.64
N GLY A 543 2.30 -14.13 14.06
CA GLY A 543 1.90 -15.31 13.28
C GLY A 543 0.44 -15.30 12.86
N GLY A 544 -0.47 -14.98 13.79
CA GLY A 544 -1.90 -14.86 13.54
C GLY A 544 -2.32 -13.64 12.72
N THR A 545 -1.39 -12.88 12.14
CA THR A 545 -1.71 -11.65 11.39
C THR A 545 -1.11 -11.63 9.98
N MET A 546 -0.52 -12.75 9.57
CA MET A 546 0.18 -12.83 8.29
C MET A 546 -0.80 -12.78 7.13
N LEU A 547 -0.48 -11.97 6.11
CA LEU A 547 -1.12 -11.99 4.80
C LEU A 547 -0.06 -12.05 3.69
N ILE A 548 -0.25 -12.97 2.75
CA ILE A 548 0.63 -13.23 1.61
C ILE A 548 -0.22 -13.56 0.37
N SER A 549 0.26 -13.28 -0.84
CA SER A 549 -0.46 -13.77 -2.02
C SER A 549 -0.31 -15.28 -2.16
N ARG A 550 -1.32 -15.94 -2.70
CA ARG A 550 -1.26 -17.39 -2.96
C ARG A 550 -0.08 -17.73 -3.88
N GLY A 551 0.13 -16.95 -4.94
CA GLY A 551 1.26 -17.11 -5.86
C GLY A 551 2.62 -16.91 -5.19
N ASP A 552 2.76 -15.92 -4.29
CA ASP A 552 4.00 -15.70 -3.54
C ASP A 552 4.30 -16.86 -2.56
N LEU A 553 3.25 -17.37 -1.90
CA LEU A 553 3.36 -18.52 -1.02
C LEU A 553 3.75 -19.79 -1.79
N GLU A 554 3.18 -20.02 -2.98
CA GLU A 554 3.56 -21.10 -3.88
C GLU A 554 5.01 -20.96 -4.37
N GLU A 555 5.42 -19.75 -4.80
CA GLU A 555 6.76 -19.46 -5.31
C GLU A 555 7.86 -19.76 -4.27
N ILE A 556 7.63 -19.43 -3.01
CA ILE A 556 8.59 -19.68 -1.92
C ILE A 556 8.49 -21.11 -1.35
N GLY A 557 7.66 -21.98 -1.92
CA GLY A 557 7.57 -23.40 -1.59
C GLY A 557 6.55 -23.77 -0.50
N GLY A 558 5.53 -22.93 -0.28
CA GLY A 558 4.42 -23.20 0.63
C GLY A 558 4.80 -23.16 2.12
N TRP A 559 4.03 -23.85 2.95
CA TRP A 559 4.30 -24.04 4.39
C TRP A 559 5.26 -25.21 4.61
N ARG A 560 6.16 -25.10 5.60
CA ARG A 560 7.06 -26.23 5.94
C ARG A 560 6.25 -27.33 6.62
N PRO A 561 6.44 -28.62 6.28
CA PRO A 561 5.74 -29.72 6.92
C PRO A 561 6.39 -30.05 8.28
N VAL A 562 6.31 -29.12 9.24
CA VAL A 562 6.86 -29.28 10.58
C VAL A 562 5.76 -29.10 11.63
N PRO A 563 5.88 -29.67 12.83
CA PRO A 563 4.82 -29.58 13.83
C PRO A 563 4.73 -28.19 14.51
N ARG A 564 5.79 -27.37 14.46
CA ARG A 564 5.89 -26.06 15.12
C ARG A 564 6.75 -25.08 14.32
N SER A 565 6.72 -23.80 14.69
CA SER A 565 7.54 -22.73 14.07
C SER A 565 7.26 -22.51 12.58
N ILE A 566 6.00 -22.73 12.17
CA ILE A 566 5.55 -22.55 10.79
C ILE A 566 5.67 -21.12 10.33
N ASP A 567 5.23 -20.19 11.17
CA ASP A 567 5.23 -18.75 10.88
C ASP A 567 6.66 -18.24 10.71
N ARG A 568 7.56 -18.58 11.64
CA ARG A 568 8.99 -18.30 11.53
C ARG A 568 9.59 -18.91 10.25
N GLY A 569 9.23 -20.15 9.93
CA GLY A 569 9.70 -20.80 8.72
C GLY A 569 9.27 -20.06 7.45
N LEU A 570 8.03 -19.57 7.41
CA LEU A 570 7.52 -18.75 6.29
C LEU A 570 8.31 -17.44 6.17
N ILE A 571 8.44 -16.70 7.26
CA ILE A 571 9.23 -15.45 7.35
C ILE A 571 10.66 -15.66 6.80
N GLU A 572 11.34 -16.73 7.24
CA GLU A 572 12.69 -17.06 6.78
C GLU A 572 12.75 -17.42 5.30
N ARG A 573 11.71 -18.08 4.74
CA ARG A 573 11.63 -18.40 3.30
C ARG A 573 11.39 -17.14 2.47
N VAL A 574 10.50 -16.25 2.90
CA VAL A 574 10.25 -14.96 2.24
C VAL A 574 11.54 -14.14 2.19
N ALA A 575 12.24 -13.99 3.32
CA ALA A 575 13.49 -13.24 3.38
C ALA A 575 14.59 -13.86 2.50
N ARG A 576 14.73 -15.20 2.50
CA ARG A 576 15.71 -15.91 1.64
C ARG A 576 15.36 -15.80 0.16
N GLY A 577 14.07 -15.71 -0.18
CA GLY A 577 13.59 -15.53 -1.55
C GLY A 577 13.77 -14.11 -2.10
N GLY A 578 14.36 -13.18 -1.33
CA GLY A 578 14.49 -11.78 -1.71
C GLY A 578 13.22 -10.94 -1.44
N GLY A 579 12.23 -11.51 -0.75
CA GLY A 579 10.97 -10.85 -0.45
C GLY A 579 11.07 -9.85 0.69
N LEU A 580 10.11 -8.94 0.73
CA LEU A 580 9.96 -7.97 1.83
C LEU A 580 8.88 -8.43 2.79
N ILE A 581 9.08 -8.04 4.06
CA ILE A 581 8.11 -8.21 5.13
C ILE A 581 7.77 -6.82 5.64
N TYR A 582 6.49 -6.52 5.79
CA TYR A 582 6.02 -5.21 6.23
C TYR A 582 5.10 -5.33 7.44
N ARG A 583 5.34 -4.47 8.43
CA ARG A 583 4.56 -4.41 9.67
C ARG A 583 3.71 -3.14 9.67
N THR A 584 2.39 -3.31 9.67
CA THR A 584 1.42 -2.22 9.74
C THR A 584 1.08 -1.85 11.20
N HIS A 585 0.26 -0.82 11.40
CA HIS A 585 -0.24 -0.39 12.69
C HIS A 585 -0.93 -1.53 13.50
N PRO A 586 -0.89 -1.46 14.85
CA PRO A 586 -1.27 -2.56 15.72
C PRO A 586 -2.78 -2.72 15.98
N LEU A 587 -3.58 -1.68 15.70
CA LEU A 587 -5.03 -1.68 16.00
C LEU A 587 -5.77 -2.88 15.41
N GLY A 588 -6.78 -3.39 16.12
CA GLY A 588 -7.61 -4.50 15.65
C GLY A 588 -6.99 -5.89 15.75
N TYR A 589 -5.93 -6.04 16.54
CA TYR A 589 -5.40 -7.34 16.92
C TYR A 589 -4.98 -7.34 18.40
N VAL A 590 -5.45 -8.31 19.17
CA VAL A 590 -4.98 -8.56 20.54
C VAL A 590 -4.48 -9.98 20.63
N TYR A 591 -3.21 -10.14 21.01
CA TYR A 591 -2.60 -11.44 21.24
C TYR A 591 -2.95 -11.93 22.65
N HIS A 592 -3.55 -13.12 22.77
CA HIS A 592 -3.94 -13.65 24.07
C HIS A 592 -2.87 -14.57 24.65
N ARG A 593 -2.34 -14.14 25.80
CA ARG A 593 -1.34 -14.89 26.53
C ARG A 593 -1.96 -15.68 27.67
N ARG A 594 -1.90 -17.00 27.57
CA ARG A 594 -2.43 -17.98 28.53
C ARG A 594 -1.27 -18.73 29.22
N ALA A 595 -1.55 -19.40 30.34
CA ALA A 595 -0.55 -20.13 31.12
C ALA A 595 0.07 -21.35 30.40
N GLY A 596 -0.57 -21.84 29.34
CA GLY A 596 -0.10 -22.95 28.52
C GLY A 596 -0.64 -22.88 27.10
N GLY A 597 -0.21 -23.82 26.24
CA GLY A 597 -0.66 -23.91 24.84
C GLY A 597 0.13 -23.08 23.83
N HIS A 598 1.07 -22.24 24.30
CA HIS A 598 1.89 -21.38 23.45
C HIS A 598 3.18 -22.07 22.99
N THR A 599 3.53 -21.91 21.71
CA THR A 599 4.78 -22.46 21.16
C THR A 599 6.01 -21.60 21.47
N TRP A 600 5.80 -20.41 22.06
CA TRP A 600 6.84 -19.47 22.50
C TRP A 600 6.50 -18.93 23.88
N ASP A 601 7.41 -19.05 24.84
CA ASP A 601 7.20 -18.64 26.24
C ASP A 601 8.41 -17.86 26.80
N PRO A 602 8.34 -16.51 26.84
CA PRO A 602 9.40 -15.68 27.40
C PRO A 602 9.18 -15.32 28.90
N GLY A 603 8.15 -15.84 29.56
CA GLY A 603 7.71 -15.41 30.90
C GLY A 603 6.81 -14.18 30.91
N LEU A 604 6.11 -13.93 32.03
CA LEU A 604 5.15 -12.81 32.19
C LEU A 604 5.88 -11.46 32.28
N GLU A 605 7.03 -11.44 32.95
CA GLU A 605 7.87 -10.26 33.14
C GLU A 605 8.31 -9.68 31.80
N TYR A 606 8.49 -10.53 30.79
CA TYR A 606 8.82 -10.08 29.43
C TYR A 606 7.74 -9.15 28.85
N PHE A 607 6.46 -9.40 29.13
CA PHE A 607 5.35 -8.58 28.63
C PHE A 607 5.11 -7.31 29.46
N LEU A 608 5.55 -7.31 30.72
CA LEU A 608 5.39 -6.21 31.68
C LEU A 608 6.59 -5.26 31.76
N ARG A 609 7.69 -5.58 31.08
CA ARG A 609 8.99 -4.88 31.18
C ARG A 609 8.98 -3.42 30.70
N GLU A 610 7.92 -2.98 30.04
CA GLU A 610 7.78 -1.64 29.48
C GLU A 610 6.42 -1.03 29.87
N SER A 611 6.45 0.14 30.48
CA SER A 611 5.30 0.86 31.05
C SER A 611 4.43 1.52 29.98
N GLY A 612 3.84 0.72 29.10
CA GLY A 612 2.83 1.17 28.13
C GLY A 612 1.43 1.26 28.74
N ALA A 613 0.48 1.72 27.93
CA ALA A 613 -0.93 1.78 28.32
C ALA A 613 -1.46 0.38 28.68
N GLN A 614 -2.35 0.33 29.68
CA GLN A 614 -2.96 -0.90 30.17
C GLN A 614 -4.48 -0.74 30.25
N TRP A 615 -5.19 -1.83 30.01
CA TRP A 615 -6.63 -1.93 30.13
C TRP A 615 -7.00 -3.15 30.95
N PRO A 616 -7.95 -3.05 31.90
CA PRO A 616 -8.59 -4.22 32.49
C PRO A 616 -9.29 -5.04 31.41
N GLY A 617 -9.09 -6.36 31.41
CA GLY A 617 -9.66 -7.27 30.43
C GLY A 617 -9.12 -7.06 29.01
N VAL A 618 -9.90 -7.51 28.02
CA VAL A 618 -9.68 -7.19 26.60
C VAL A 618 -10.17 -5.75 26.35
N PRO A 619 -9.45 -4.90 25.60
CA PRO A 619 -9.83 -3.51 25.40
C PRO A 619 -11.24 -3.42 24.81
N ARG A 620 -12.12 -2.66 25.48
CA ARG A 620 -13.50 -2.42 25.04
C ARG A 620 -13.53 -1.28 24.03
N HIS A 621 -13.38 -1.60 22.76
CA HIS A 621 -13.35 -0.61 21.69
C HIS A 621 -13.77 -1.24 20.35
N SER A 622 -14.41 -0.46 19.49
CA SER A 622 -14.92 -0.97 18.20
C SER A 622 -13.81 -1.43 17.26
N GLU A 623 -12.63 -0.81 17.32
CA GLU A 623 -11.47 -1.26 16.50
C GLU A 623 -11.03 -2.68 16.87
N PHE A 624 -11.31 -3.18 18.08
CA PHE A 624 -11.02 -4.57 18.48
C PHE A 624 -12.24 -5.50 18.35
N GLY A 625 -13.39 -5.01 17.86
CA GLY A 625 -14.60 -5.81 17.69
C GLY A 625 -15.30 -6.22 19.00
N THR A 626 -14.87 -5.64 20.13
CA THR A 626 -15.41 -5.91 21.48
C THR A 626 -16.55 -4.97 21.87
N LEU A 627 -16.75 -3.89 21.12
CA LEU A 627 -17.90 -2.99 21.19
C LEU A 627 -18.51 -2.76 19.79
N PRO A 628 -19.82 -2.43 19.70
CA PRO A 628 -20.43 -1.96 18.45
C PRO A 628 -19.73 -0.70 17.91
N ALA A 629 -19.78 -0.47 16.59
CA ALA A 629 -19.12 0.64 15.91
C ALA A 629 -19.50 2.06 16.43
N ASN A 630 -20.68 2.19 17.02
CA ASN A 630 -21.24 3.46 17.53
C ASN A 630 -21.29 3.53 19.07
N ALA A 631 -20.66 2.59 19.78
CA ALA A 631 -20.58 2.66 21.23
C ALA A 631 -19.38 3.52 21.63
N HIS A 632 -19.63 4.58 22.41
CA HIS A 632 -18.53 5.33 23.03
C HIS A 632 -17.77 4.41 23.98
N PRO A 633 -16.43 4.37 23.94
CA PRO A 633 -15.67 3.73 25.01
C PRO A 633 -16.03 4.41 26.33
N LEU A 634 -16.29 3.61 27.36
CA LEU A 634 -16.25 4.16 28.72
C LEU A 634 -14.82 4.67 28.96
N PRO A 635 -14.63 5.84 29.60
CA PRO A 635 -13.31 6.39 29.83
C PRO A 635 -12.43 5.30 30.45
N ALA A 636 -11.27 5.06 29.84
CA ALA A 636 -10.24 4.26 30.49
C ALA A 636 -9.88 5.01 31.76
N ASP A 637 -10.25 4.49 32.93
CA ASP A 637 -9.69 5.02 34.17
C ASP A 637 -8.18 4.86 34.07
N PRO A 638 -7.40 5.94 34.05
CA PRO A 638 -5.96 5.82 34.17
C PRO A 638 -5.72 5.27 35.58
N ALA A 639 -5.44 3.97 35.69
CA ALA A 639 -4.89 3.46 36.92
C ALA A 639 -3.59 4.26 37.17
N PRO A 640 -3.44 4.92 38.33
CA PRO A 640 -2.19 5.58 38.64
C PRO A 640 -1.07 4.53 38.58
N ALA A 641 0.09 4.93 38.06
CA ALA A 641 1.31 4.14 38.16
C ALA A 641 1.65 3.94 39.65
N GLY A 642 1.02 2.97 40.29
CA GLY A 642 1.27 2.56 41.66
C GLY A 642 2.46 1.61 41.71
N PRO A 643 3.30 1.67 42.76
CA PRO A 643 4.42 0.77 42.90
C PRO A 643 3.92 -0.68 43.03
N MET A 644 4.62 -1.60 42.37
CA MET A 644 4.32 -3.04 42.41
C MET A 644 4.15 -3.54 43.86
N PRO A 645 3.22 -4.48 44.13
CA PRO A 645 3.28 -5.24 45.36
C PRO A 645 4.55 -6.09 45.37
N ASP A 646 5.36 -5.88 46.40
CA ASP A 646 6.61 -6.57 46.70
C ASP A 646 6.35 -8.09 46.77
N ALA A 647 6.63 -8.82 45.68
CA ALA A 647 6.56 -10.27 45.64
C ALA A 647 7.74 -10.86 46.42
N ARG A 648 7.66 -10.78 47.76
CA ARG A 648 8.54 -11.55 48.63
C ARG A 648 8.19 -13.02 48.49
N LEU A 649 9.02 -13.72 47.72
CA LEU A 649 9.25 -15.15 47.78
C LEU A 649 9.43 -15.57 49.24
N VAL A 650 8.38 -16.13 49.84
CA VAL A 650 8.51 -16.92 51.06
C VAL A 650 9.04 -18.29 50.64
N GLY A 651 10.36 -18.43 50.70
CA GLY A 651 11.00 -19.73 50.74
C GLY A 651 10.54 -20.50 51.97
N ARG A 652 10.04 -21.71 51.76
CA ARG A 652 10.09 -22.78 52.76
C ARG A 652 10.61 -24.05 52.09
N SER A 653 11.89 -24.29 52.33
CA SER A 653 12.47 -25.62 52.37
C SER A 653 11.93 -26.39 53.58
N ALA A 654 11.62 -27.68 53.39
CA ALA A 654 11.98 -28.80 54.27
C ALA A 654 11.20 -30.06 53.86
N GLY A 655 11.92 -31.18 53.67
CA GLY A 655 11.37 -32.53 53.58
C GLY A 655 11.56 -33.19 52.24
#